data_AF-A0AAU3WG89-F1
#
_entry.id   AF-A0AAU3WG89-F1
#
_cell.length_a   1.000
_cell.length_b   1.000
_cell.length_c   1.000
_cell.angle_alpha   90.00
_cell.angle_beta   90.00
_cell.angle_gamma   90.00
#
_symmetry.space_group_name_H-M   'P 1'
#
loop_
_entity.id
_entity.type
_entity.pdbx_description
1 polymer ?
#
loop_
_entity_poly.entity_id
_entity_poly.type
_entity_poly.pdbx_seq_one_letter_code
_entity_poly.pdbx_strand_id
1 'polypeptide(L)'
;MAPGAPAAEPPEGPSPTPAAPRWSLPALIAILVLAAALYSWNLSSSSLNSFYSSAVFSGTQSWKAWFFGSLDAGNFITVDKPPFALMIMGLFCRVFGFGTWQMMAPMIAAALGTIWILHSSVKRVFGHAAATVAALVLALTPITVAINRDNNPDTLLVLLMVAGAALGLRATRDGKLLPLLGSAVCFGLAFNTKMLQGYIALPAVFAVYLLASELGWAKKARNLLLAAVALAVSSFWWAAAVSLVPADDRPYIGGSTDGSAWDLIMGYNGLGRVLGGEGNGGGGGGGGGTFAGTAGLGRMFNEILGGQISWLLPFAGIALVGGLVLCGRAPRTDLTRAALVLWGGWTVLHFLTFSMAEGTMHPYYTTALAPGIAVLTGAGGVMLLRAFRGGDVRWSWVLPAGLAVTGVWAVVLLRRASGWNSWLWPAIAVVMVLAIVGLFVFRSGNRGRLLTASIAAAVVAALAGPTAYAVTPAASSGSGGGMGGSNPTAGPSTGGGMGGGPGGNRGGFGGGNGAPGGTQQGGGQASGEMPGGGEAPGGMTPGGGGTGELPQGGAPSGAPSGAPSGQQGGTNGEFPGGGTAPGGESGTAPGGTGGTGGPGAGGGNMGGGGMGGSTSAALVSYLEKHQDGATWLLAVSNSQSAGQLILSTHKPVISMWGFTGSDKAMTLAKLKELVKKGELHYIQLGGGGMGGNSTLNSQITAWVEKNATAVKASAYDKSASSSTSSSSSSSSTSTLYRLDPSDVS
;
A
#
# COMPACT_ATOMS: atom_id res chain seq x y z
N MET A 1 0.29 -15.70 -86.13
CA MET A 1 1.13 -15.58 -84.91
C MET A 1 0.35 -14.82 -83.87
N ALA A 2 0.40 -15.22 -82.59
CA ALA A 2 -0.12 -14.43 -81.48
C ALA A 2 0.99 -13.52 -80.92
N PRO A 3 0.68 -12.32 -80.40
CA PRO A 3 1.67 -11.47 -79.74
C PRO A 3 2.13 -12.11 -78.42
N GLY A 4 3.43 -11.97 -78.10
CA GLY A 4 4.00 -12.49 -76.86
C GLY A 4 3.52 -11.71 -75.63
N ALA A 5 3.28 -12.41 -74.52
CA ALA A 5 2.96 -11.78 -73.25
C ALA A 5 4.19 -11.05 -72.67
N PRO A 6 4.03 -9.90 -71.98
CA PRO A 6 5.13 -9.24 -71.31
C PRO A 6 5.68 -10.10 -70.16
N ALA A 7 6.99 -10.04 -69.94
CA ALA A 7 7.63 -10.74 -68.83
C ALA A 7 7.19 -10.15 -67.48
N ALA A 8 6.94 -11.01 -66.50
CA ALA A 8 6.61 -10.57 -65.14
C ALA A 8 7.83 -9.95 -64.44
N GLU A 9 7.64 -8.82 -63.77
CA GLU A 9 8.68 -8.22 -62.94
C GLU A 9 9.03 -9.13 -61.75
N PRO A 10 10.32 -9.18 -61.33
CA PRO A 10 10.70 -9.94 -60.14
C PRO A 10 10.06 -9.30 -58.88
N PRO A 11 9.63 -10.12 -57.90
CA PRO A 11 8.97 -9.59 -56.70
C PRO A 11 9.90 -8.67 -55.90
N GLU A 12 9.38 -7.51 -55.49
CA GLU A 12 10.12 -6.57 -54.64
C GLU A 12 10.62 -7.28 -53.37
N GLY A 13 11.93 -7.17 -53.11
CA GLY A 13 12.53 -7.70 -51.89
C GLY A 13 11.95 -7.03 -50.64
N PRO A 14 11.79 -7.76 -49.51
CA PRO A 14 11.18 -7.22 -48.30
C PRO A 14 11.95 -5.99 -47.81
N SER A 15 11.27 -4.84 -47.76
CA SER A 15 11.88 -3.55 -47.45
C SER A 15 12.62 -3.61 -46.09
N PRO A 16 13.87 -3.12 -46.00
CA PRO A 16 14.67 -3.25 -44.79
C PRO A 16 13.96 -2.58 -43.61
N THR A 17 13.76 -3.35 -42.53
CA THR A 17 13.06 -2.85 -41.33
C THR A 17 13.78 -1.61 -40.79
N PRO A 18 13.08 -0.48 -40.56
CA PRO A 18 13.72 0.77 -40.16
C PRO A 18 14.62 0.60 -38.92
N ALA A 19 15.90 0.94 -39.09
CA ALA A 19 16.91 0.78 -38.05
C ALA A 19 16.51 1.49 -36.76
N ALA A 20 16.83 0.88 -35.61
CA ALA A 20 16.50 1.45 -34.31
C ALA A 20 17.13 2.85 -34.15
N PRO A 21 16.39 3.88 -33.71
CA PRO A 21 16.93 5.23 -33.56
C PRO A 21 18.11 5.24 -32.60
N ARG A 22 19.24 5.84 -33.00
CA ARG A 22 20.51 5.87 -32.23
C ARG A 22 20.34 6.35 -30.79
N TRP A 23 19.36 7.21 -30.51
CA TRP A 23 19.07 7.72 -29.16
C TRP A 23 18.32 6.73 -28.25
N SER A 24 17.65 5.70 -28.77
CA SER A 24 16.70 4.90 -27.98
C SER A 24 17.35 3.99 -26.94
N LEU A 25 18.52 3.41 -27.24
CA LEU A 25 19.27 2.62 -26.25
C LEU A 25 19.93 3.53 -25.19
N PRO A 26 20.63 4.63 -25.55
CA PRO A 26 21.09 5.63 -24.58
C PRO A 26 19.97 6.18 -23.67
N ALA A 27 18.78 6.46 -24.22
CA ALA A 27 17.65 6.95 -23.43
C ALA A 27 17.14 5.90 -22.42
N LEU A 28 17.04 4.63 -22.81
CA LEU A 28 16.70 3.55 -21.88
C LEU A 28 17.78 3.37 -20.80
N ILE A 29 19.06 3.42 -21.15
CA ILE A 29 20.17 3.33 -20.19
C ILE A 29 20.13 4.51 -19.21
N ALA A 30 19.92 5.73 -19.70
CA ALA A 30 19.79 6.92 -18.84
C ALA A 30 18.60 6.81 -17.86
N ILE A 31 17.45 6.29 -18.30
CA ILE A 31 16.30 6.04 -17.43
C ILE A 31 16.60 4.95 -16.39
N LEU A 32 17.29 3.87 -16.77
CA LEU A 32 17.68 2.82 -15.83
C LEU A 32 18.75 3.28 -14.83
N VAL A 33 19.69 4.13 -15.24
CA VAL A 33 20.67 4.76 -14.33
C VAL A 33 20.00 5.75 -13.39
N LEU A 34 19.06 6.57 -13.88
CA LEU A 34 18.26 7.47 -13.05
C LEU A 34 17.42 6.71 -12.02
N ALA A 35 16.75 5.64 -12.44
CA ALA A 35 15.99 4.75 -11.55
C ALA A 35 16.92 4.06 -10.53
N ALA A 36 18.06 3.53 -10.97
CA ALA A 36 19.04 2.91 -10.07
C ALA A 36 19.56 3.90 -9.03
N ALA A 37 19.87 5.14 -9.41
CA ALA A 37 20.25 6.20 -8.49
C ALA A 37 19.12 6.49 -7.49
N LEU A 38 17.90 6.78 -7.96
CA LEU A 38 16.75 7.06 -7.08
C LEU A 38 16.46 5.91 -6.11
N TYR A 39 16.60 4.65 -6.52
CA TYR A 39 16.26 3.49 -5.69
C TYR A 39 17.40 3.01 -4.78
N SER A 40 18.66 3.32 -5.09
CA SER A 40 19.83 2.89 -4.29
C SER A 40 20.51 4.00 -3.46
N TRP A 41 20.33 5.27 -3.82
CA TRP A 41 21.04 6.38 -3.18
C TRP A 41 20.72 6.46 -1.69
N ASN A 42 21.77 6.52 -0.86
CA ASN A 42 21.67 6.71 0.59
C ASN A 42 20.71 5.71 1.29
N LEU A 43 20.58 4.47 0.79
CA LEU A 43 19.70 3.47 1.40
C LEU A 43 20.05 3.17 2.87
N SER A 44 21.33 3.14 3.23
CA SER A 44 21.77 2.84 4.60
C SER A 44 21.33 3.85 5.67
N SER A 45 20.87 5.05 5.29
CA SER A 45 20.22 5.99 6.23
C SER A 45 18.69 5.87 6.27
N SER A 46 18.11 4.93 5.52
CA SER A 46 16.66 4.68 5.49
C SER A 46 16.32 3.54 6.43
N SER A 47 15.42 3.76 7.39
CA SER A 47 14.82 2.66 8.14
C SER A 47 13.86 1.89 7.22
N LEU A 48 14.02 0.57 7.15
CA LEU A 48 13.12 -0.32 6.42
C LEU A 48 12.00 -0.82 7.34
N ASN A 49 10.98 -1.47 6.78
CA ASN A 49 9.87 -2.01 7.56
C ASN A 49 10.37 -3.14 8.48
N SER A 50 10.31 -2.94 9.80
CA SER A 50 10.85 -3.89 10.80
C SER A 50 10.16 -5.25 10.77
N PHE A 51 8.88 -5.30 10.38
CA PHE A 51 8.07 -6.51 10.31
C PHE A 51 8.55 -7.47 9.21
N TYR A 52 8.87 -6.96 8.01
CA TYR A 52 9.49 -7.78 6.96
C TYR A 52 11.00 -7.95 7.18
N SER A 53 11.68 -6.97 7.77
CA SER A 53 13.12 -7.03 8.04
C SER A 53 13.48 -8.13 9.04
N SER A 54 12.70 -8.27 10.11
CA SER A 54 12.85 -9.35 11.10
C SER A 54 12.57 -10.73 10.49
N ALA A 55 11.55 -10.86 9.63
CA ALA A 55 11.29 -12.13 8.94
C ALA A 55 12.42 -12.52 7.95
N VAL A 56 13.00 -11.54 7.23
CA VAL A 56 14.21 -11.76 6.40
C VAL A 56 15.40 -12.17 7.27
N PHE A 57 15.63 -11.48 8.40
CA PHE A 57 16.68 -11.84 9.36
C PHE A 57 16.49 -13.28 9.87
N SER A 58 15.31 -13.62 10.36
CA SER A 58 14.93 -14.95 10.85
C SER A 58 15.15 -16.03 9.80
N GLY A 59 14.88 -15.74 8.52
CA GLY A 59 15.20 -16.62 7.39
C GLY A 59 16.71 -16.79 7.08
N THR A 60 17.57 -15.84 7.48
CA THR A 60 19.03 -16.05 7.42
C THR A 60 19.50 -17.04 8.51
N GLN A 61 18.85 -17.05 9.66
CA GLN A 61 19.18 -17.93 10.78
C GLN A 61 18.60 -19.33 10.57
N SER A 62 17.29 -19.44 10.35
CA SER A 62 16.54 -20.70 10.31
C SER A 62 15.94 -20.98 8.93
N TRP A 63 16.23 -22.16 8.35
CA TRP A 63 15.59 -22.61 7.11
C TRP A 63 14.08 -22.84 7.27
N LYS A 64 13.62 -23.16 8.49
CA LYS A 64 12.19 -23.29 8.82
C LYS A 64 11.51 -21.92 8.73
N ALA A 65 12.08 -20.91 9.38
CA ALA A 65 11.62 -19.53 9.30
C ALA A 65 11.64 -18.98 7.86
N TRP A 66 12.69 -19.29 7.09
CA TRP A 66 12.81 -18.92 5.67
C TRP A 66 11.69 -19.53 4.81
N PHE A 67 11.32 -20.79 5.06
CA PHE A 67 10.28 -21.48 4.30
C PHE A 67 8.86 -20.96 4.61
N PHE A 68 8.57 -20.65 5.87
CA PHE A 68 7.24 -20.17 6.27
C PHE A 68 7.09 -18.64 6.20
N GLY A 69 8.17 -17.87 6.16
CA GLY A 69 8.12 -16.41 6.37
C GLY A 69 7.88 -16.03 7.83
N SER A 70 8.47 -16.79 8.76
CA SER A 70 8.35 -16.55 10.20
C SER A 70 8.97 -15.23 10.61
N LEU A 71 8.28 -14.49 11.47
CA LEU A 71 8.75 -13.23 12.04
C LEU A 71 10.05 -13.45 12.83
N ASP A 72 10.08 -14.51 13.63
CA ASP A 72 11.18 -14.89 14.52
C ASP A 72 11.86 -16.21 14.09
N ALA A 73 13.13 -16.39 14.46
CA ALA A 73 13.91 -17.59 14.09
C ALA A 73 13.49 -18.85 14.86
N GLY A 74 12.81 -18.70 16.00
CA GLY A 74 12.16 -19.78 16.76
C GLY A 74 10.87 -20.27 16.10
N ASN A 75 10.38 -19.59 15.05
CA ASN A 75 9.28 -20.03 14.20
C ASN A 75 7.95 -20.12 14.97
N PHE A 76 7.57 -19.05 15.68
CA PHE A 76 6.28 -18.96 16.39
C PHE A 76 5.12 -18.52 15.46
N ILE A 77 5.30 -17.42 14.72
CA ILE A 77 4.27 -16.83 13.85
C ILE A 77 4.88 -16.28 12.54
N THR A 78 4.12 -16.28 11.44
CA THR A 78 4.53 -15.66 10.16
C THR A 78 4.15 -14.19 10.05
N VAL A 79 4.73 -13.51 9.05
CA VAL A 79 4.15 -12.25 8.55
C VAL A 79 2.76 -12.50 7.93
N ASP A 80 2.02 -11.42 7.67
CA ASP A 80 0.68 -11.43 7.04
C ASP A 80 0.71 -11.70 5.52
N LYS A 81 1.74 -12.38 5.00
CA LYS A 81 2.03 -12.53 3.56
C LYS A 81 2.59 -13.92 3.23
N PRO A 82 2.35 -14.43 2.01
CA PRO A 82 3.11 -15.56 1.48
C PRO A 82 4.59 -15.14 1.29
N PRO A 83 5.56 -16.06 1.49
CA PRO A 83 6.93 -15.67 1.77
C PRO A 83 7.81 -15.37 0.54
N PHE A 84 7.31 -15.39 -0.71
CA PHE A 84 8.21 -15.42 -1.88
C PHE A 84 9.17 -14.21 -1.99
N ALA A 85 8.73 -13.00 -1.60
CA ALA A 85 9.62 -11.84 -1.50
C ALA A 85 10.66 -12.00 -0.37
N LEU A 86 10.24 -12.50 0.79
CA LEU A 86 11.11 -12.77 1.94
C LEU A 86 12.13 -13.87 1.63
N MET A 87 11.74 -14.88 0.83
CA MET A 87 12.62 -15.96 0.39
C MET A 87 13.77 -15.42 -0.47
N ILE A 88 13.47 -14.56 -1.44
CA ILE A 88 14.49 -13.95 -2.32
C ILE A 88 15.42 -13.02 -1.51
N MET A 89 14.86 -12.14 -0.68
CA MET A 89 15.66 -11.25 0.18
C MET A 89 16.48 -12.05 1.21
N GLY A 90 15.88 -13.08 1.82
CA GLY A 90 16.51 -13.96 2.81
C GLY A 90 17.65 -14.79 2.23
N LEU A 91 17.52 -15.34 1.02
CA LEU A 91 18.64 -16.01 0.34
C LEU A 91 19.79 -15.03 0.07
N PHE A 92 19.50 -13.82 -0.41
CA PHE A 92 20.54 -12.82 -0.69
C PHE A 92 21.26 -12.38 0.59
N CYS A 93 20.52 -12.09 1.66
CA CYS A 93 21.08 -11.80 2.99
C CYS A 93 21.82 -13.00 3.61
N ARG A 94 21.45 -14.25 3.29
CA ARG A 94 22.15 -15.45 3.77
C ARG A 94 23.48 -15.69 3.04
N VAL A 95 23.65 -15.15 1.84
CA VAL A 95 24.91 -15.23 1.06
C VAL A 95 25.81 -14.02 1.30
N PHE A 96 25.26 -12.81 1.39
CA PHE A 96 26.03 -11.55 1.47
C PHE A 96 25.99 -10.87 2.86
N GLY A 97 25.49 -11.57 3.88
CA GLY A 97 25.23 -11.04 5.22
C GLY A 97 23.92 -10.27 5.31
N PHE A 98 23.33 -10.19 6.51
CA PHE A 98 22.12 -9.41 6.73
C PHE A 98 22.43 -7.90 6.75
N GLY A 99 21.63 -7.11 6.05
CA GLY A 99 21.76 -5.66 6.02
C GLY A 99 20.89 -4.99 4.95
N THR A 100 20.79 -3.66 5.04
CA THR A 100 19.90 -2.84 4.20
C THR A 100 20.17 -3.02 2.71
N TRP A 101 21.44 -2.96 2.27
CA TRP A 101 21.76 -3.05 0.85
C TRP A 101 21.61 -4.48 0.31
N GLN A 102 21.88 -5.51 1.11
CA GLN A 102 21.68 -6.91 0.73
C GLN A 102 20.20 -7.23 0.54
N MET A 103 19.34 -6.73 1.44
CA MET A 103 17.90 -6.88 1.32
C MET A 103 17.33 -6.10 0.11
N MET A 104 17.89 -4.92 -0.19
CA MET A 104 17.43 -4.06 -1.29
C MET A 104 17.98 -4.44 -2.68
N ALA A 105 19.17 -4.99 -2.79
CA ALA A 105 19.78 -5.36 -4.08
C ALA A 105 18.85 -6.19 -5.01
N PRO A 106 18.21 -7.29 -4.56
CA PRO A 106 17.28 -8.04 -5.41
C PRO A 106 15.99 -7.27 -5.72
N MET A 107 15.52 -6.37 -4.83
CA MET A 107 14.32 -5.56 -5.05
C MET A 107 14.58 -4.43 -6.07
N ILE A 108 15.73 -3.75 -5.98
CA ILE A 108 16.16 -2.77 -7.00
C ILE A 108 16.34 -3.45 -8.36
N ALA A 109 16.94 -4.66 -8.39
CA ALA A 109 17.06 -5.44 -9.62
C ALA A 109 15.67 -5.77 -10.22
N ALA A 110 14.68 -6.09 -9.39
CA ALA A 110 13.30 -6.30 -9.82
C ALA A 110 12.63 -5.02 -10.35
N ALA A 111 12.86 -3.87 -9.70
CA ALA A 111 12.38 -2.57 -10.17
C ALA A 111 12.95 -2.18 -11.55
N LEU A 112 14.27 -2.32 -11.74
CA LEU A 112 14.95 -2.08 -13.02
C LEU A 112 14.49 -3.07 -14.10
N GLY A 113 14.31 -4.34 -13.73
CA GLY A 113 13.72 -5.36 -14.60
C GLY A 113 12.30 -4.99 -15.05
N THR A 114 11.48 -4.44 -14.15
CA THR A 114 10.12 -3.97 -14.45
C THR A 114 10.14 -2.87 -15.51
N ILE A 115 10.99 -1.85 -15.34
CA ILE A 115 11.15 -0.74 -16.30
C ILE A 115 11.60 -1.28 -17.67
N TRP A 116 12.59 -2.19 -17.69
CA TRP A 116 13.10 -2.79 -18.92
C TRP A 116 12.07 -3.66 -19.65
N ILE A 117 11.27 -4.46 -18.92
CA ILE A 117 10.17 -5.27 -19.49
C ILE A 117 9.07 -4.35 -20.02
N LEU A 118 8.64 -3.34 -19.26
CA LEU A 118 7.59 -2.41 -19.66
C LEU A 118 7.99 -1.67 -20.95
N HIS A 119 9.18 -1.06 -20.97
CA HIS A 119 9.76 -0.45 -22.15
C HIS A 119 9.77 -1.41 -23.34
N SER A 120 10.27 -2.63 -23.13
CA SER A 120 10.37 -3.64 -24.19
C SER A 120 9.02 -4.16 -24.68
N SER A 121 7.97 -4.10 -23.86
CA SER A 121 6.59 -4.40 -24.25
C SER A 121 6.02 -3.28 -25.11
N VAL A 122 6.02 -2.03 -24.61
CA VAL A 122 5.51 -0.85 -25.32
C VAL A 122 6.22 -0.62 -26.65
N LYS A 123 7.56 -0.80 -26.69
CA LYS A 123 8.38 -0.60 -27.90
C LYS A 123 7.92 -1.45 -29.07
N ARG A 124 7.45 -2.67 -28.81
CA ARG A 124 7.02 -3.65 -29.84
C ARG A 124 5.66 -3.34 -30.47
N VAL A 125 4.87 -2.43 -29.88
CA VAL A 125 3.52 -2.08 -30.36
C VAL A 125 3.44 -0.61 -30.78
N PHE A 126 3.93 0.30 -29.93
CA PHE A 126 3.76 1.75 -30.12
C PHE A 126 5.04 2.46 -30.59
N GLY A 127 6.19 1.78 -30.48
CA GLY A 127 7.50 2.26 -30.92
C GLY A 127 8.34 2.95 -29.83
N HIS A 128 9.56 3.32 -30.21
CA HIS A 128 10.62 3.79 -29.31
C HIS A 128 10.24 5.00 -28.44
N ALA A 129 9.54 6.00 -29.00
CA ALA A 129 9.15 7.21 -28.26
C ALA A 129 8.13 6.90 -27.14
N ALA A 130 7.09 6.13 -27.46
CA ALA A 130 6.08 5.70 -26.49
C ALA A 130 6.70 4.88 -25.35
N ALA A 131 7.63 3.98 -25.70
CA ALA A 131 8.35 3.16 -24.72
C ALA A 131 9.24 3.99 -23.80
N THR A 132 9.92 5.00 -24.33
CA THR A 132 10.80 5.90 -23.55
C THR A 132 10.00 6.74 -22.58
N VAL A 133 8.86 7.30 -23.01
CA VAL A 133 7.94 8.04 -22.12
C VAL A 133 7.37 7.11 -21.04
N ALA A 134 6.91 5.91 -21.40
CA ALA A 134 6.38 4.96 -20.41
C ALA A 134 7.45 4.53 -19.38
N ALA A 135 8.68 4.27 -19.82
CA ALA A 135 9.79 3.93 -18.92
C ALA A 135 10.11 5.07 -17.96
N LEU A 136 10.15 6.31 -18.44
CA LEU A 136 10.40 7.51 -17.64
C LEU A 136 9.27 7.79 -16.64
N VAL A 137 8.01 7.63 -17.05
CA VAL A 137 6.84 7.79 -16.17
C VAL A 137 6.85 6.75 -15.05
N LEU A 138 7.11 5.47 -15.34
CA LEU A 138 7.23 4.46 -14.28
C LEU A 138 8.40 4.77 -13.34
N ALA A 139 9.56 5.14 -13.90
CA ALA A 139 10.77 5.44 -13.11
C ALA A 139 10.56 6.60 -12.11
N LEU A 140 9.77 7.60 -12.49
CA LEU A 140 9.51 8.83 -11.72
C LEU A 140 8.12 8.88 -11.05
N THR A 141 7.37 7.77 -11.01
CA THR A 141 6.10 7.73 -10.28
C THR A 141 6.38 7.75 -8.76
N PRO A 142 5.89 8.72 -7.98
CA PRO A 142 6.36 8.96 -6.61
C PRO A 142 6.30 7.74 -5.70
N ILE A 143 5.14 7.08 -5.65
CA ILE A 143 4.95 5.91 -4.79
C ILE A 143 5.77 4.69 -5.26
N THR A 144 6.08 4.62 -6.55
CA THR A 144 6.99 3.60 -7.10
C THR A 144 8.43 3.87 -6.68
N VAL A 145 8.84 5.14 -6.51
CA VAL A 145 10.17 5.46 -5.97
C VAL A 145 10.26 5.19 -4.47
N ALA A 146 9.21 5.48 -3.69
CA ALA A 146 9.17 5.14 -2.27
C ALA A 146 9.23 3.62 -2.02
N ILE A 147 8.38 2.84 -2.72
CA ILE A 147 8.30 1.38 -2.50
C ILE A 147 9.53 0.61 -2.99
N ASN A 148 10.21 1.10 -4.04
CA ASN A 148 11.47 0.51 -4.53
C ASN A 148 12.68 0.80 -3.63
N ARG A 149 12.48 1.54 -2.53
CA ARG A 149 13.43 1.82 -1.45
C ARG A 149 13.04 1.16 -0.11
N ASP A 150 12.03 0.28 -0.14
CA ASP A 150 11.45 -0.39 1.02
C ASP A 150 11.42 -1.92 0.80
N ASN A 151 11.33 -2.73 1.86
CA ASN A 151 11.29 -4.20 1.80
C ASN A 151 9.88 -4.80 1.85
N ASN A 152 8.84 -3.98 1.72
CA ASN A 152 7.50 -4.44 1.38
C ASN A 152 7.49 -5.25 0.04
N PRO A 153 6.64 -6.29 -0.09
CA PRO A 153 6.68 -7.23 -1.22
C PRO A 153 6.24 -6.67 -2.59
N ASP A 154 5.67 -5.45 -2.64
CA ASP A 154 5.06 -4.88 -3.85
C ASP A 154 6.05 -4.67 -5.02
N THR A 155 7.34 -4.42 -4.75
CA THR A 155 8.35 -4.25 -5.81
C THR A 155 8.53 -5.52 -6.65
N LEU A 156 8.57 -6.69 -6.01
CA LEU A 156 8.58 -7.99 -6.69
C LEU A 156 7.22 -8.30 -7.35
N LEU A 157 6.12 -7.93 -6.70
CA LEU A 157 4.76 -8.13 -7.21
C LEU A 157 4.58 -7.44 -8.57
N VAL A 158 5.01 -6.18 -8.69
CA VAL A 158 4.86 -5.40 -9.92
C VAL A 158 5.74 -5.97 -11.04
N LEU A 159 6.98 -6.41 -10.75
CA LEU A 159 7.80 -7.13 -11.74
C LEU A 159 7.04 -8.33 -12.30
N LEU A 160 6.51 -9.18 -11.42
CA LEU A 160 5.88 -10.44 -11.80
C LEU A 160 4.60 -10.21 -12.60
N MET A 161 3.73 -9.28 -12.18
CA MET A 161 2.53 -8.94 -12.94
C MET A 161 2.86 -8.29 -14.30
N VAL A 162 3.87 -7.41 -14.38
CA VAL A 162 4.29 -6.75 -15.64
C VAL A 162 4.94 -7.76 -16.61
N ALA A 163 5.77 -8.68 -16.09
CA ALA A 163 6.30 -9.80 -16.85
C ALA A 163 5.16 -10.70 -17.36
N GLY A 164 4.19 -11.02 -16.50
CA GLY A 164 2.99 -11.75 -16.85
C GLY A 164 2.21 -11.10 -18.00
N ALA A 165 1.83 -9.82 -17.86
CA ALA A 165 1.11 -9.08 -18.90
C ALA A 165 1.90 -8.97 -20.22
N ALA A 166 3.23 -8.77 -20.17
CA ALA A 166 4.07 -8.72 -21.37
C ALA A 166 4.18 -10.10 -22.07
N LEU A 167 4.24 -11.19 -21.30
CA LEU A 167 4.24 -12.57 -21.80
C LEU A 167 2.87 -12.99 -22.34
N GLY A 168 1.78 -12.58 -21.69
CA GLY A 168 0.41 -12.79 -22.15
C GLY A 168 0.12 -12.05 -23.46
N LEU A 169 0.48 -10.77 -23.57
CA LEU A 169 0.38 -10.02 -24.83
C LEU A 169 1.21 -10.67 -25.96
N ARG A 170 2.40 -11.19 -25.63
CA ARG A 170 3.22 -11.97 -26.54
C ARG A 170 2.55 -13.30 -26.94
N ALA A 171 1.88 -13.99 -26.03
CA ALA A 171 1.15 -15.23 -26.32
C ALA A 171 -0.01 -14.98 -27.30
N THR A 172 -0.76 -13.89 -27.07
CA THR A 172 -1.85 -13.43 -27.93
C THR A 172 -1.36 -13.17 -29.35
N ARG A 173 -0.24 -12.44 -29.49
CA ARG A 173 0.39 -12.07 -30.77
C ARG A 173 1.08 -13.24 -31.49
N ASP A 174 1.89 -14.01 -30.77
CA ASP A 174 2.72 -15.07 -31.37
C ASP A 174 1.92 -16.38 -31.59
N GLY A 175 0.73 -16.53 -31.00
CA GLY A 175 -0.06 -17.76 -31.01
C GLY A 175 0.58 -18.95 -30.28
N LYS A 176 1.63 -18.70 -29.49
CA LYS A 176 2.51 -19.70 -28.86
C LYS A 176 2.10 -19.99 -27.41
N LEU A 177 2.19 -21.26 -27.04
CA LEU A 177 1.84 -21.75 -25.70
C LEU A 177 2.85 -21.31 -24.62
N LEU A 178 4.17 -21.38 -24.90
CA LEU A 178 5.19 -21.10 -23.88
C LEU A 178 5.10 -19.69 -23.25
N PRO A 179 4.85 -18.59 -24.00
CA PRO A 179 4.58 -17.30 -23.38
C PRO A 179 3.30 -17.25 -22.54
N LEU A 180 2.27 -18.06 -22.86
CA LEU A 180 1.07 -18.15 -22.03
C LEU A 180 1.33 -18.88 -20.71
N LEU A 181 2.10 -19.98 -20.74
CA LEU A 181 2.52 -20.69 -19.54
C LEU A 181 3.45 -19.82 -18.67
N GLY A 182 4.39 -19.09 -19.31
CA GLY A 182 5.22 -18.10 -18.62
C GLY A 182 4.38 -16.98 -17.99
N SER A 183 3.35 -16.49 -18.69
CA SER A 183 2.39 -15.54 -18.13
C SER A 183 1.69 -16.10 -16.89
N ALA A 184 1.18 -17.33 -16.97
CA ALA A 184 0.52 -18.00 -15.84
C ALA A 184 1.45 -18.17 -14.64
N VAL A 185 2.69 -18.63 -14.85
CA VAL A 185 3.71 -18.78 -13.79
C VAL A 185 4.06 -17.43 -13.16
N CYS A 186 4.23 -16.37 -13.96
CA CYS A 186 4.45 -15.03 -13.43
C CYS A 186 3.29 -14.54 -12.55
N PHE A 187 2.03 -14.81 -12.94
CA PHE A 187 0.87 -14.46 -12.13
C PHE A 187 0.72 -15.32 -10.86
N GLY A 188 1.14 -16.59 -10.88
CA GLY A 188 1.12 -17.43 -9.67
C GLY A 188 2.26 -17.14 -8.69
N LEU A 189 3.42 -16.73 -9.19
CA LEU A 189 4.47 -16.17 -8.34
C LEU A 189 4.08 -14.79 -7.78
N ALA A 190 3.31 -13.98 -8.53
CA ALA A 190 2.71 -12.76 -8.00
C ALA A 190 1.70 -13.07 -6.87
N PHE A 191 0.89 -14.13 -7.01
CA PHE A 191 0.05 -14.63 -5.92
C PHE A 191 0.89 -15.08 -4.70
N ASN A 192 1.99 -15.82 -4.88
CA ASN A 192 2.92 -16.13 -3.81
C ASN A 192 3.73 -14.93 -3.27
N THR A 193 3.55 -13.75 -3.85
CA THR A 193 4.11 -12.48 -3.35
C THR A 193 3.09 -11.67 -2.55
N LYS A 194 1.82 -11.62 -2.98
CA LYS A 194 0.78 -10.81 -2.30
C LYS A 194 -0.68 -11.28 -2.51
N MET A 195 -0.90 -12.59 -2.56
CA MET A 195 -2.21 -13.25 -2.73
C MET A 195 -3.05 -12.63 -3.86
N LEU A 196 -4.34 -12.34 -3.64
CA LEU A 196 -5.25 -11.83 -4.67
C LEU A 196 -4.85 -10.47 -5.26
N GLN A 197 -4.00 -9.66 -4.59
CA GLN A 197 -3.47 -8.44 -5.21
C GLN A 197 -2.65 -8.77 -6.49
N GLY A 198 -1.97 -9.92 -6.49
CA GLY A 198 -1.25 -10.42 -7.67
C GLY A 198 -2.14 -10.80 -8.85
N TYR A 199 -3.44 -11.02 -8.63
CA TYR A 199 -4.40 -11.39 -9.67
C TYR A 199 -5.18 -10.21 -10.27
N ILE A 200 -5.07 -8.97 -9.76
CA ILE A 200 -5.91 -7.85 -10.19
C ILE A 200 -5.79 -7.57 -11.71
N ALA A 201 -4.61 -7.74 -12.31
CA ALA A 201 -4.42 -7.60 -13.76
C ALA A 201 -4.76 -8.86 -14.60
N LEU A 202 -4.88 -10.04 -13.97
CA LEU A 202 -5.05 -11.30 -14.68
C LEU A 202 -6.33 -11.36 -15.55
N PRO A 203 -7.51 -10.84 -15.13
CA PRO A 203 -8.70 -10.79 -15.98
C PRO A 203 -8.48 -10.02 -17.29
N ALA A 204 -7.70 -8.93 -17.28
CA ALA A 204 -7.38 -8.18 -18.51
C ALA A 204 -6.48 -8.99 -19.46
N VAL A 205 -5.51 -9.72 -18.92
CA VAL A 205 -4.63 -10.62 -19.70
C VAL A 205 -5.42 -11.78 -20.30
N PHE A 206 -6.29 -12.41 -19.50
CA PHE A 206 -7.20 -13.48 -19.95
C PHE A 206 -8.14 -13.00 -21.06
N ALA A 207 -8.82 -11.87 -20.86
CA ALA A 207 -9.74 -11.30 -21.83
C ALA A 207 -9.03 -10.97 -23.16
N VAL A 208 -7.82 -10.40 -23.10
CA VAL A 208 -7.04 -10.09 -24.31
C VAL A 208 -6.60 -11.36 -25.05
N TYR A 209 -6.14 -12.41 -24.36
CA TYR A 209 -5.81 -13.67 -25.02
C TYR A 209 -7.06 -14.34 -25.64
N LEU A 210 -8.18 -14.37 -24.90
CA LEU A 210 -9.44 -14.96 -25.35
C LEU A 210 -10.02 -14.24 -26.57
N LEU A 211 -10.03 -12.90 -26.55
CA LEU A 211 -10.67 -12.07 -27.58
C LEU A 211 -9.77 -11.76 -28.76
N ALA A 212 -8.47 -11.48 -28.55
CA ALA A 212 -7.57 -10.96 -29.58
C ALA A 212 -6.63 -11.99 -30.21
N SER A 213 -6.47 -13.19 -29.63
CA SER A 213 -5.66 -14.23 -30.28
C SER A 213 -6.41 -14.83 -31.48
N GLU A 214 -5.70 -15.10 -32.58
CA GLU A 214 -6.28 -15.64 -33.83
C GLU A 214 -6.52 -17.16 -33.79
N LEU A 215 -6.12 -17.82 -32.69
CA LEU A 215 -6.28 -19.26 -32.50
C LEU A 215 -7.76 -19.68 -32.44
N GLY A 216 -8.10 -20.79 -33.12
CA GLY A 216 -9.42 -21.42 -33.04
C GLY A 216 -9.77 -21.93 -31.62
N TRP A 217 -11.07 -21.98 -31.33
CA TRP A 217 -11.60 -22.17 -29.96
C TRP A 217 -11.05 -23.40 -29.23
N ALA A 218 -10.95 -24.58 -29.86
CA ALA A 218 -10.38 -25.78 -29.23
C ALA A 218 -8.92 -25.59 -28.80
N LYS A 219 -8.10 -24.91 -29.62
CA LYS A 219 -6.70 -24.60 -29.29
C LYS A 219 -6.59 -23.50 -28.22
N LYS A 220 -7.53 -22.55 -28.18
CA LYS A 220 -7.66 -21.59 -27.07
C LYS A 220 -7.99 -22.29 -25.76
N ALA A 221 -9.04 -23.11 -25.74
CA ALA A 221 -9.47 -23.86 -24.57
C ALA A 221 -8.34 -24.75 -24.01
N ARG A 222 -7.68 -25.54 -24.86
CA ARG A 222 -6.52 -26.36 -24.45
C ARG A 222 -5.37 -25.52 -23.90
N ASN A 223 -4.99 -24.43 -24.58
CA ASN A 223 -3.90 -23.57 -24.12
C ASN A 223 -4.25 -22.88 -22.79
N LEU A 224 -5.51 -22.46 -22.60
CA LEU A 224 -6.01 -21.85 -21.36
C LEU A 224 -6.11 -22.87 -20.22
N LEU A 225 -6.49 -24.12 -20.49
CA LEU A 225 -6.49 -25.21 -19.50
C LEU A 225 -5.06 -25.47 -18.98
N LEU A 226 -4.08 -25.59 -19.89
CA LEU A 226 -2.68 -25.77 -19.53
C LEU A 226 -2.12 -24.55 -18.76
N ALA A 227 -2.56 -23.33 -19.13
CA ALA A 227 -2.22 -22.12 -18.39
C ALA A 227 -2.88 -22.06 -17.00
N ALA A 228 -4.12 -22.54 -16.85
CA ALA A 228 -4.81 -22.62 -15.56
C ALA A 228 -4.14 -23.64 -14.62
N VAL A 229 -3.67 -24.78 -15.15
CA VAL A 229 -2.86 -25.73 -14.37
C VAL A 229 -1.53 -25.10 -13.96
N ALA A 230 -0.81 -24.45 -14.88
CA ALA A 230 0.45 -23.77 -14.57
C ALA A 230 0.27 -22.64 -13.53
N LEU A 231 -0.83 -21.89 -13.62
CA LEU A 231 -1.22 -20.88 -12.63
C LEU A 231 -1.49 -21.54 -11.27
N ALA A 232 -2.38 -22.52 -11.20
CA ALA A 232 -2.74 -23.18 -9.95
C ALA A 232 -1.54 -23.79 -9.22
N VAL A 233 -0.64 -24.47 -9.94
CA VAL A 233 0.60 -25.03 -9.37
C VAL A 233 1.52 -23.91 -8.86
N SER A 234 1.78 -22.87 -9.67
CA SER A 234 2.66 -21.76 -9.28
C SER A 234 2.06 -20.83 -8.21
N SER A 235 0.76 -20.85 -7.98
CA SER A 235 0.06 -20.12 -6.92
C SER A 235 -0.08 -20.90 -5.61
N PHE A 236 -0.46 -22.17 -5.67
CA PHE A 236 -0.93 -22.88 -4.47
C PHE A 236 0.09 -23.86 -3.87
N TRP A 237 1.27 -24.06 -4.48
CA TRP A 237 2.29 -24.97 -3.96
C TRP A 237 2.68 -24.69 -2.50
N TRP A 238 2.84 -23.42 -2.11
CA TRP A 238 3.21 -23.06 -0.73
C TRP A 238 2.07 -23.34 0.24
N ALA A 239 0.84 -22.91 -0.07
CA ALA A 239 -0.32 -23.17 0.76
C ALA A 239 -0.59 -24.67 0.93
N ALA A 240 -0.44 -25.46 -0.13
CA ALA A 240 -0.53 -26.92 -0.08
C ALA A 240 0.58 -27.53 0.80
N ALA A 241 1.83 -27.07 0.65
CA ALA A 241 2.93 -27.54 1.49
C ALA A 241 2.74 -27.18 2.98
N VAL A 242 2.25 -25.97 3.29
CA VAL A 242 1.87 -25.56 4.66
C VAL A 242 0.74 -26.45 5.22
N SER A 243 -0.24 -26.83 4.40
CA SER A 243 -1.32 -27.76 4.80
C SER A 243 -0.86 -29.21 5.00
N LEU A 244 0.31 -29.60 4.48
CA LEU A 244 0.87 -30.94 4.64
C LEU A 244 1.78 -31.08 5.87
N VAL A 245 2.15 -29.97 6.53
CA VAL A 245 2.91 -29.99 7.79
C VAL A 245 1.94 -30.02 8.98
N PRO A 246 2.14 -30.88 10.00
CA PRO A 246 1.33 -30.89 11.21
C PRO A 246 1.26 -29.53 11.90
N ALA A 247 0.17 -29.25 12.61
CA ALA A 247 -0.06 -27.95 13.25
C ALA A 247 1.03 -27.59 14.28
N ASP A 248 1.46 -28.55 15.08
CA ASP A 248 2.53 -28.36 16.08
C ASP A 248 3.94 -28.22 15.46
N ASP A 249 4.11 -28.66 14.21
CA ASP A 249 5.37 -28.59 13.47
C ASP A 249 5.53 -27.32 12.63
N ARG A 250 4.53 -26.43 12.57
CA ARG A 250 4.55 -25.22 11.73
C ARG A 250 4.21 -23.96 12.55
N PRO A 251 4.63 -22.76 12.11
CA PRO A 251 4.26 -21.53 12.81
C PRO A 251 2.77 -21.25 12.61
N TYR A 252 2.19 -20.43 13.50
CA TYR A 252 0.88 -19.83 13.23
C TYR A 252 0.99 -18.92 12.00
N ILE A 253 0.09 -19.10 11.03
CA ILE A 253 0.09 -18.25 9.83
C ILE A 253 -0.52 -16.89 10.17
N GLY A 254 0.30 -15.85 10.22
CA GLY A 254 -0.12 -14.49 10.55
C GLY A 254 -1.11 -13.92 9.51
N GLY A 255 -2.06 -13.11 9.97
CA GLY A 255 -3.21 -12.65 9.19
C GLY A 255 -4.29 -13.73 9.00
N SER A 256 -4.46 -14.64 9.95
CA SER A 256 -5.51 -15.66 9.93
C SER A 256 -6.14 -15.87 11.30
N THR A 257 -7.35 -16.45 11.31
CA THR A 257 -8.19 -16.67 12.49
C THR A 257 -8.08 -18.09 13.05
N ASP A 258 -7.53 -19.02 12.26
CA ASP A 258 -7.35 -20.45 12.52
C ASP A 258 -5.88 -20.92 12.40
N GLY A 259 -4.97 -20.05 11.97
CA GLY A 259 -3.57 -20.39 11.71
C GLY A 259 -3.34 -21.09 10.37
N SER A 260 -4.25 -21.03 9.40
CA SER A 260 -4.11 -21.67 8.08
C SER A 260 -3.71 -20.70 6.96
N ALA A 261 -3.01 -21.25 5.95
CA ALA A 261 -2.72 -20.51 4.73
C ALA A 261 -3.98 -20.21 3.89
N TRP A 262 -5.07 -20.99 4.04
CA TRP A 262 -6.29 -20.82 3.26
C TRP A 262 -7.17 -19.69 3.80
N ASP A 263 -7.26 -19.52 5.13
CA ASP A 263 -7.92 -18.35 5.72
C ASP A 263 -7.14 -17.06 5.43
N LEU A 264 -5.80 -17.11 5.44
CA LEU A 264 -4.96 -15.98 4.98
C LEU A 264 -5.25 -15.59 3.51
N ILE A 265 -5.49 -16.57 2.63
CA ILE A 265 -5.82 -16.37 1.21
C ILE A 265 -7.23 -15.79 1.03
N MET A 266 -8.23 -16.37 1.68
CA MET A 266 -9.65 -16.07 1.42
C MET A 266 -10.18 -14.94 2.30
N GLY A 267 -9.79 -14.91 3.56
CA GLY A 267 -10.12 -13.87 4.54
C GLY A 267 -9.23 -12.65 4.37
N TYR A 268 -8.18 -12.54 5.19
CA TYR A 268 -7.48 -11.26 5.41
C TYR A 268 -6.81 -10.64 4.17
N ASN A 269 -6.09 -11.41 3.33
CA ASN A 269 -5.58 -10.89 2.05
C ASN A 269 -6.55 -11.08 0.88
N GLY A 270 -7.72 -11.67 1.14
CA GLY A 270 -8.76 -11.96 0.14
C GLY A 270 -9.93 -10.98 0.24
N LEU A 271 -11.10 -11.52 0.56
CA LEU A 271 -12.36 -10.78 0.70
C LEU A 271 -12.23 -9.63 1.71
N GLY A 272 -11.48 -9.83 2.80
CA GLY A 272 -11.27 -8.83 3.85
C GLY A 272 -10.63 -7.53 3.34
N ARG A 273 -9.83 -7.56 2.27
CA ARG A 273 -9.28 -6.34 1.66
C ARG A 273 -10.32 -5.53 0.90
N VAL A 274 -11.32 -6.19 0.31
CA VAL A 274 -12.32 -5.57 -0.56
C VAL A 274 -13.56 -5.15 0.22
N LEU A 275 -14.09 -6.05 1.06
CA LEU A 275 -15.39 -5.95 1.74
C LEU A 275 -15.28 -5.54 3.22
N GLY A 276 -14.07 -5.30 3.73
CA GLY A 276 -13.84 -5.19 5.18
C GLY A 276 -14.07 -6.52 5.91
N GLY A 277 -14.20 -6.46 7.24
CA GLY A 277 -14.48 -7.64 8.07
C GLY A 277 -13.88 -7.56 9.48
N GLU A 278 -14.37 -8.39 10.39
CA GLU A 278 -13.82 -8.50 11.75
C GLU A 278 -12.38 -9.03 11.73
N GLY A 279 -11.55 -8.56 12.67
CA GLY A 279 -10.12 -8.88 12.72
C GLY A 279 -9.24 -8.09 11.72
N ASN A 280 -9.84 -7.45 10.72
CA ASN A 280 -9.13 -6.52 9.83
C ASN A 280 -8.88 -5.21 10.60
N GLY A 281 -7.72 -5.11 11.27
CA GLY A 281 -7.41 -4.23 12.41
C GLY A 281 -7.40 -2.71 12.20
N GLY A 282 -8.39 -2.15 11.51
CA GLY A 282 -8.88 -0.81 11.84
C GLY A 282 -9.70 -0.87 13.13
N GLY A 283 -9.54 0.13 14.01
CA GLY A 283 -10.37 0.25 15.21
C GLY A 283 -11.86 0.35 14.87
N GLY A 284 -12.73 -0.12 15.77
CA GLY A 284 -14.17 -0.27 15.49
C GLY A 284 -14.85 1.03 15.05
N GLY A 285 -15.57 0.96 13.93
CA GLY A 285 -16.38 2.05 13.38
C GLY A 285 -15.98 2.48 11.97
N GLY A 286 -16.69 1.97 10.95
CA GLY A 286 -16.87 2.69 9.68
C GLY A 286 -15.68 2.80 8.71
N GLY A 287 -15.11 1.68 8.29
CA GLY A 287 -14.36 1.56 7.03
C GLY A 287 -12.86 1.85 7.06
N GLY A 288 -12.12 1.27 6.11
CA GLY A 288 -10.66 1.32 5.95
C GLY A 288 -10.11 2.68 5.48
N GLY A 289 -10.47 3.76 6.17
CA GLY A 289 -10.05 5.13 5.85
C GLY A 289 -8.70 5.57 6.43
N THR A 290 -8.15 4.83 7.40
CA THR A 290 -7.05 5.29 8.29
C THR A 290 -5.76 5.69 7.56
N PHE A 291 -5.29 4.88 6.60
CA PHE A 291 -4.01 5.12 5.90
C PHE A 291 -4.16 5.76 4.51
N ALA A 292 -5.35 5.69 3.89
CA ALA A 292 -5.56 6.08 2.49
C ALA A 292 -6.83 6.91 2.23
N GLY A 293 -7.59 7.27 3.28
CA GLY A 293 -8.86 7.97 3.19
C GLY A 293 -10.04 7.06 2.77
N THR A 294 -11.25 7.62 2.89
CA THR A 294 -12.53 6.95 2.65
C THR A 294 -12.59 6.21 1.31
N ALA A 295 -13.27 5.06 1.29
CA ALA A 295 -13.53 4.31 0.06
C ALA A 295 -14.45 5.10 -0.90
N GLY A 296 -14.34 4.80 -2.19
CA GLY A 296 -15.09 5.43 -3.27
C GLY A 296 -14.21 5.92 -4.42
N LEU A 297 -14.83 6.17 -5.58
CA LEU A 297 -14.13 6.51 -6.84
C LEU A 297 -13.21 7.76 -6.74
N GLY A 298 -13.45 8.65 -5.78
CA GLY A 298 -12.61 9.82 -5.53
C GLY A 298 -11.28 9.52 -4.81
N ARG A 299 -11.08 8.32 -4.24
CA ARG A 299 -9.96 8.03 -3.33
C ARG A 299 -8.58 8.32 -3.92
N MET A 300 -8.33 7.95 -5.19
CA MET A 300 -7.04 8.24 -5.87
C MET A 300 -6.73 9.74 -6.05
N PHE A 301 -7.73 10.60 -5.85
CA PHE A 301 -7.63 12.05 -6.01
C PHE A 301 -7.70 12.80 -4.67
N ASN A 302 -7.79 12.08 -3.54
CA ASN A 302 -7.84 12.69 -2.21
C ASN A 302 -6.48 13.26 -1.76
N GLU A 303 -6.46 13.89 -0.57
CA GLU A 303 -5.29 14.55 0.02
C GLU A 303 -4.12 13.60 0.36
N ILE A 304 -4.35 12.28 0.39
CA ILE A 304 -3.35 11.28 0.77
C ILE A 304 -2.77 10.61 -0.48
N LEU A 305 -3.62 10.06 -1.36
CA LEU A 305 -3.19 9.32 -2.55
C LEU A 305 -2.87 10.22 -3.75
N GLY A 306 -3.39 11.45 -3.78
CA GLY A 306 -3.24 12.37 -4.91
C GLY A 306 -1.78 12.57 -5.33
N GLY A 307 -0.94 12.97 -4.38
CA GLY A 307 0.50 13.16 -4.59
C GLY A 307 1.30 11.87 -4.78
N GLN A 308 0.71 10.70 -4.52
CA GLN A 308 1.40 9.41 -4.60
C GLN A 308 1.33 8.80 -6.01
N ILE A 309 0.16 8.86 -6.66
CA ILE A 309 -0.11 8.11 -7.91
C ILE A 309 -0.85 8.89 -9.00
N SER A 310 -1.72 9.85 -8.69
CA SER A 310 -2.70 10.33 -9.69
C SER A 310 -2.25 11.48 -10.59
N TRP A 311 -1.01 11.99 -10.46
CA TRP A 311 -0.44 13.06 -11.30
C TRP A 311 -0.75 12.94 -12.80
N LEU A 312 -0.60 11.73 -13.35
CA LEU A 312 -0.80 11.43 -14.77
C LEU A 312 -2.03 10.54 -15.04
N LEU A 313 -2.81 10.21 -14.01
CA LEU A 313 -4.00 9.37 -14.13
C LEU A 313 -5.11 10.02 -14.99
N PRO A 314 -5.40 11.34 -14.90
CA PRO A 314 -6.30 12.01 -15.84
C PRO A 314 -5.83 11.91 -17.30
N PHE A 315 -4.53 12.10 -17.54
CA PHE A 315 -3.94 11.96 -18.89
C PHE A 315 -4.09 10.53 -19.40
N ALA A 316 -3.76 9.53 -18.58
CA ALA A 316 -3.88 8.12 -18.92
C ALA A 316 -5.32 7.74 -19.28
N GLY A 317 -6.33 8.28 -18.58
CA GLY A 317 -7.74 8.09 -18.93
C GLY A 317 -8.12 8.69 -20.29
N ILE A 318 -7.75 9.95 -20.54
CA ILE A 318 -8.00 10.64 -21.83
C ILE A 318 -7.26 9.93 -22.98
N ALA A 319 -6.03 9.50 -22.74
CA ALA A 319 -5.18 8.79 -23.69
C ALA A 319 -5.67 7.36 -24.00
N LEU A 320 -6.27 6.67 -23.02
CA LEU A 320 -6.95 5.39 -23.23
C LEU A 320 -8.20 5.54 -24.10
N VAL A 321 -9.10 6.46 -23.74
CA VAL A 321 -10.35 6.68 -24.49
C VAL A 321 -10.04 7.15 -25.91
N GLY A 322 -9.18 8.17 -26.05
CA GLY A 322 -8.73 8.65 -27.36
C GLY A 322 -8.02 7.58 -28.18
N GLY A 323 -7.15 6.77 -27.57
CA GLY A 323 -6.49 5.65 -28.23
C GLY A 323 -7.45 4.58 -28.75
N LEU A 324 -8.45 4.19 -27.95
CA LEU A 324 -9.48 3.22 -28.34
C LEU A 324 -10.38 3.76 -29.45
N VAL A 325 -10.76 5.04 -29.39
CA VAL A 325 -11.54 5.70 -30.46
C VAL A 325 -10.71 5.85 -31.75
N LEU A 326 -9.40 6.09 -31.66
CA LEU A 326 -8.48 6.07 -32.80
C LEU A 326 -8.33 4.68 -33.44
N CYS A 327 -8.39 3.59 -32.65
CA CYS A 327 -8.48 2.24 -33.19
C CYS A 327 -9.83 2.00 -33.90
N GLY A 328 -10.92 2.66 -33.47
CA GLY A 328 -12.20 2.68 -34.16
C GLY A 328 -12.76 1.29 -34.46
N ARG A 329 -12.89 0.95 -35.76
CA ARG A 329 -13.39 -0.36 -36.23
C ARG A 329 -12.29 -1.41 -36.44
N ALA A 330 -11.05 -1.16 -35.99
CA ALA A 330 -9.95 -2.13 -36.08
C ALA A 330 -10.36 -3.50 -35.50
N PRO A 331 -9.96 -4.62 -36.14
CA PRO A 331 -10.37 -5.96 -35.71
C PRO A 331 -9.94 -6.22 -34.27
N ARG A 332 -10.66 -7.14 -33.59
CA ARG A 332 -10.31 -7.54 -32.22
C ARG A 332 -8.89 -8.10 -32.08
N THR A 333 -8.29 -8.52 -33.18
CA THR A 333 -6.93 -9.09 -33.29
C THR A 333 -5.85 -8.03 -33.55
N ASP A 334 -6.20 -6.75 -33.79
CA ASP A 334 -5.21 -5.66 -33.88
C ASP A 334 -4.44 -5.54 -32.57
N LEU A 335 -3.12 -5.60 -32.67
CA LEU A 335 -2.20 -5.55 -31.53
C LEU A 335 -2.24 -4.21 -30.80
N THR A 336 -2.54 -3.11 -31.49
CA THR A 336 -2.65 -1.77 -30.90
C THR A 336 -3.85 -1.70 -29.96
N ARG A 337 -5.02 -2.10 -30.46
CA ARG A 337 -6.28 -2.24 -29.70
C ARG A 337 -6.14 -3.27 -28.58
N ALA A 338 -5.54 -4.43 -28.84
CA ALA A 338 -5.32 -5.47 -27.83
C ALA A 338 -4.43 -4.98 -26.67
N ALA A 339 -3.37 -4.22 -26.97
CA ALA A 339 -2.51 -3.61 -25.96
C ALA A 339 -3.22 -2.49 -25.18
N LEU A 340 -4.04 -1.65 -25.83
CA LEU A 340 -4.86 -0.65 -25.15
C LEU A 340 -5.90 -1.28 -24.22
N VAL A 341 -6.54 -2.38 -24.64
CA VAL A 341 -7.47 -3.15 -23.78
C VAL A 341 -6.72 -3.80 -22.61
N LEU A 342 -5.50 -4.31 -22.82
CA LEU A 342 -4.68 -4.87 -21.74
C LEU A 342 -4.32 -3.82 -20.69
N TRP A 343 -3.65 -2.74 -21.09
CA TRP A 343 -3.14 -1.73 -20.15
C TRP A 343 -4.24 -0.80 -19.64
N GLY A 344 -5.30 -0.58 -20.41
CA GLY A 344 -6.54 0.03 -19.95
C GLY A 344 -7.26 -0.82 -18.91
N GLY A 345 -7.47 -2.12 -19.19
CA GLY A 345 -8.06 -3.07 -18.24
C GLY A 345 -7.25 -3.19 -16.95
N TRP A 346 -5.91 -3.30 -17.06
CA TRP A 346 -4.99 -3.22 -15.92
C TRP A 346 -5.24 -1.98 -15.06
N THR A 347 -5.36 -0.81 -15.70
CA THR A 347 -5.50 0.47 -15.01
C THR A 347 -6.87 0.56 -14.33
N VAL A 348 -7.94 0.20 -15.03
CA VAL A 348 -9.32 0.24 -14.51
C VAL A 348 -9.51 -0.76 -13.36
N LEU A 349 -8.99 -2.00 -13.47
CA LEU A 349 -9.11 -3.00 -12.41
C LEU A 349 -8.39 -2.56 -11.13
N HIS A 350 -7.12 -2.14 -11.22
CA HIS A 350 -6.41 -1.61 -10.05
C HIS A 350 -7.04 -0.33 -9.49
N PHE A 351 -7.50 0.58 -10.35
CA PHE A 351 -8.17 1.80 -9.92
C PHE A 351 -9.44 1.49 -9.13
N LEU A 352 -10.30 0.60 -9.64
CA LEU A 352 -11.55 0.23 -8.97
C LEU A 352 -11.27 -0.54 -7.67
N THR A 353 -10.43 -1.58 -7.68
CA THR A 353 -10.11 -2.36 -6.48
C THR A 353 -9.52 -1.48 -5.37
N PHE A 354 -8.57 -0.60 -5.68
CA PHE A 354 -7.95 0.26 -4.67
C PHE A 354 -8.83 1.45 -4.24
N SER A 355 -9.73 1.91 -5.10
CA SER A 355 -10.70 2.96 -4.75
C SER A 355 -11.82 2.43 -3.85
N MET A 356 -12.32 1.22 -4.14
CA MET A 356 -13.47 0.63 -3.45
C MET A 356 -13.09 -0.23 -2.24
N ALA A 357 -11.83 -0.63 -2.06
CA ALA A 357 -11.39 -1.46 -0.93
C ALA A 357 -11.79 -0.89 0.45
N GLU A 358 -12.67 -1.59 1.16
CA GLU A 358 -13.14 -1.19 2.50
C GLU A 358 -12.25 -1.69 3.64
N GLY A 359 -11.31 -2.60 3.37
CA GLY A 359 -10.32 -3.08 4.32
C GLY A 359 -9.06 -2.19 4.42
N THR A 360 -8.04 -2.65 5.17
CA THR A 360 -6.77 -1.91 5.36
C THR A 360 -6.05 -1.64 4.04
N MET A 361 -6.21 -0.41 3.53
CA MET A 361 -5.63 0.09 2.28
C MET A 361 -4.45 1.02 2.61
N HIS A 362 -3.22 0.63 2.22
CA HIS A 362 -2.04 1.46 2.34
C HIS A 362 -1.71 2.16 1.01
N PRO A 363 -1.30 3.45 1.02
CA PRO A 363 -0.90 4.19 -0.18
C PRO A 363 0.07 3.46 -1.11
N TYR A 364 1.03 2.70 -0.57
CA TYR A 364 2.01 2.00 -1.40
C TYR A 364 1.44 0.89 -2.29
N TYR A 365 0.25 0.37 -2.00
CA TYR A 365 -0.45 -0.58 -2.89
C TYR A 365 -0.67 0.02 -4.29
N THR A 366 -0.84 1.35 -4.37
CA THR A 366 -1.09 2.06 -5.63
C THR A 366 0.08 2.03 -6.62
N THR A 367 1.28 1.58 -6.22
CA THR A 367 2.38 1.30 -7.16
C THR A 367 1.98 0.30 -8.27
N ALA A 368 1.07 -0.64 -7.97
CA ALA A 368 0.56 -1.59 -8.97
C ALA A 368 -0.30 -0.92 -10.06
N LEU A 369 -0.81 0.30 -9.83
CA LEU A 369 -1.49 1.11 -10.86
C LEU A 369 -0.48 1.78 -11.83
N ALA A 370 0.76 2.02 -11.38
CA ALA A 370 1.76 2.81 -12.11
C ALA A 370 2.14 2.26 -13.50
N PRO A 371 2.33 0.94 -13.73
CA PRO A 371 2.59 0.41 -15.06
C PRO A 371 1.48 0.73 -16.07
N GLY A 372 0.21 0.70 -15.63
CA GLY A 372 -0.94 1.06 -16.45
C GLY A 372 -0.91 2.54 -16.87
N ILE A 373 -0.77 3.44 -15.89
CA ILE A 373 -0.63 4.89 -16.13
C ILE A 373 0.55 5.18 -17.06
N ALA A 374 1.71 4.56 -16.80
CA ALA A 374 2.92 4.73 -17.59
C ALA A 374 2.73 4.33 -19.06
N VAL A 375 2.15 3.16 -19.32
CA VAL A 375 1.89 2.71 -20.71
C VAL A 375 0.86 3.59 -21.39
N LEU A 376 -0.24 3.94 -20.73
CA LEU A 376 -1.29 4.78 -21.34
C LEU A 376 -0.78 6.19 -21.65
N THR A 377 0.02 6.80 -20.76
CA THR A 377 0.67 8.09 -21.02
C THR A 377 1.66 8.02 -22.18
N GLY A 378 2.52 7.00 -22.24
CA GLY A 378 3.51 6.86 -23.32
C GLY A 378 2.90 6.47 -24.67
N ALA A 379 2.10 5.41 -24.70
CA ALA A 379 1.46 4.87 -25.90
C ALA A 379 0.33 5.77 -26.41
N GLY A 380 -0.66 6.04 -25.56
CA GLY A 380 -1.81 6.87 -25.91
C GLY A 380 -1.41 8.32 -26.17
N GLY A 381 -0.44 8.87 -25.42
CA GLY A 381 0.12 10.21 -25.70
C GLY A 381 0.77 10.31 -27.09
N VAL A 382 1.50 9.28 -27.53
CA VAL A 382 2.06 9.22 -28.89
C VAL A 382 0.96 9.01 -29.96
N MET A 383 -0.09 8.25 -29.67
CA MET A 383 -1.24 8.12 -30.58
C MET A 383 -1.99 9.47 -30.73
N LEU A 384 -2.28 10.16 -29.63
CA LEU A 384 -2.89 11.49 -29.64
C LEU A 384 -2.01 12.52 -30.34
N LEU A 385 -0.69 12.46 -30.19
CA LEU A 385 0.24 13.32 -30.94
C LEU A 385 0.24 13.05 -32.44
N ARG A 386 0.14 11.78 -32.87
CA ARG A 386 -0.02 11.44 -34.30
C ARG A 386 -1.35 11.98 -34.83
N ALA A 387 -2.44 11.82 -34.09
CA ALA A 387 -3.77 12.31 -34.46
C ALA A 387 -3.85 13.85 -34.53
N PHE A 388 -3.29 14.55 -33.54
CA PHE A 388 -3.18 16.02 -33.51
C PHE A 388 -2.48 16.59 -34.75
N ARG A 389 -1.46 15.87 -35.25
CA ARG A 389 -0.70 16.19 -36.47
C ARG A 389 -1.39 15.74 -37.77
N GLY A 390 -2.38 14.86 -37.70
CA GLY A 390 -2.99 14.15 -38.84
C GLY A 390 -4.03 14.96 -39.64
N GLY A 391 -4.01 16.29 -39.57
CA GLY A 391 -4.93 17.17 -40.30
C GLY A 391 -6.35 17.26 -39.71
N ASP A 392 -6.95 16.15 -39.26
CA ASP A 392 -8.31 16.14 -38.70
C ASP A 392 -8.46 17.18 -37.56
N VAL A 393 -9.53 17.96 -37.64
CA VAL A 393 -9.90 19.01 -36.67
C VAL A 393 -10.46 18.39 -35.40
N ARG A 394 -11.11 17.21 -35.47
CA ARG A 394 -11.65 16.52 -34.29
C ARG A 394 -10.56 16.17 -33.27
N TRP A 395 -9.36 15.85 -33.75
CA TRP A 395 -8.21 15.50 -32.92
C TRP A 395 -7.31 16.67 -32.53
N SER A 396 -7.59 17.89 -33.01
CA SER A 396 -6.72 19.06 -32.74
C SER A 396 -6.77 19.53 -31.29
N TRP A 397 -7.80 19.15 -30.52
CA TRP A 397 -8.01 19.61 -29.15
C TRP A 397 -7.71 18.54 -28.09
N VAL A 398 -7.71 17.26 -28.43
CA VAL A 398 -7.65 16.16 -27.44
C VAL A 398 -6.30 16.10 -26.70
N LEU A 399 -5.17 16.23 -27.41
CA LEU A 399 -3.85 16.30 -26.78
C LEU A 399 -3.69 17.60 -25.93
N PRO A 400 -3.94 18.81 -26.46
CA PRO A 400 -3.96 20.04 -25.65
C PRO A 400 -4.86 19.98 -24.41
N ALA A 401 -6.06 19.42 -24.51
CA ALA A 401 -6.99 19.29 -23.38
C ALA A 401 -6.46 18.31 -22.31
N GLY A 402 -5.90 17.17 -22.72
CA GLY A 402 -5.24 16.23 -21.80
C GLY A 402 -4.07 16.89 -21.05
N LEU A 403 -3.25 17.68 -21.76
CA LEU A 403 -2.16 18.44 -21.16
C LEU A 403 -2.66 19.55 -20.20
N ALA A 404 -3.74 20.25 -20.56
CA ALA A 404 -4.35 21.28 -19.71
C ALA A 404 -4.89 20.67 -18.40
N VAL A 405 -5.66 19.58 -18.48
CA VAL A 405 -6.16 18.84 -17.31
C VAL A 405 -5.01 18.35 -16.43
N THR A 406 -3.92 17.87 -17.03
CA THR A 406 -2.71 17.44 -16.30
C THR A 406 -2.02 18.60 -15.59
N GLY A 407 -1.87 19.75 -16.25
CA GLY A 407 -1.28 20.95 -15.66
C GLY A 407 -2.11 21.49 -14.49
N VAL A 408 -3.44 21.57 -14.66
CA VAL A 408 -4.36 21.95 -13.58
C VAL A 408 -4.28 20.97 -12.41
N TRP A 409 -4.26 19.65 -12.68
CA TRP A 409 -4.15 18.65 -11.63
C TRP A 409 -2.81 18.71 -10.88
N ALA A 410 -1.69 18.90 -11.58
CA ALA A 410 -0.38 19.10 -10.96
C ALA A 410 -0.35 20.37 -10.07
N VAL A 411 -1.01 21.45 -10.48
CA VAL A 411 -1.17 22.66 -9.66
C VAL A 411 -2.02 22.40 -8.42
N VAL A 412 -3.12 21.65 -8.52
CA VAL A 412 -3.93 21.25 -7.36
C VAL A 412 -3.10 20.41 -6.37
N LEU A 413 -2.40 19.38 -6.86
CA LEU A 413 -1.55 18.53 -6.02
C LEU A 413 -0.44 19.32 -5.30
N LEU A 414 0.23 20.24 -5.99
CA LEU A 414 1.25 21.07 -5.36
C LEU A 414 0.70 22.14 -4.42
N ARG A 415 -0.50 22.68 -4.66
CA ARG A 415 -1.11 23.67 -3.75
C ARG A 415 -1.64 23.05 -2.45
N ARG A 416 -1.90 21.74 -2.41
CA ARG A 416 -2.16 20.97 -1.18
C ARG A 416 -0.93 20.90 -0.27
N ALA A 417 0.26 20.83 -0.86
CA ALA A 417 1.54 20.88 -0.16
C ALA A 417 1.93 22.31 0.25
N SER A 418 1.07 22.96 1.05
CA SER A 418 1.27 24.35 1.47
C SER A 418 2.65 24.60 2.12
N GLY A 419 3.35 25.63 1.65
CA GLY A 419 4.71 25.96 2.09
C GLY A 419 5.84 25.16 1.43
N TRP A 420 5.59 23.98 0.86
CA TRP A 420 6.61 23.14 0.24
C TRP A 420 6.78 23.47 -1.26
N ASN A 421 7.99 23.81 -1.69
CA ASN A 421 8.34 24.16 -3.09
C ASN A 421 7.31 25.07 -3.78
N SER A 422 6.89 26.14 -3.11
CA SER A 422 5.80 27.03 -3.54
C SER A 422 6.01 27.69 -4.92
N TRP A 423 7.25 27.76 -5.41
CA TRP A 423 7.63 28.23 -6.75
C TRP A 423 7.31 27.23 -7.87
N LEU A 424 7.09 25.94 -7.55
CA LEU A 424 6.98 24.87 -8.55
C LEU A 424 5.62 24.86 -9.26
N TRP A 425 4.52 25.12 -8.54
CA TRP A 425 3.18 25.16 -9.16
C TRP A 425 2.98 26.30 -10.18
N PRO A 426 3.42 27.56 -9.96
CA PRO A 426 3.29 28.59 -10.99
C PRO A 426 4.24 28.32 -12.18
N ALA A 427 5.43 27.76 -11.93
CA ALA A 427 6.36 27.38 -12.99
C ALA A 427 5.75 26.30 -13.90
N ILE A 428 5.15 25.24 -13.34
CA ILE A 428 4.45 24.20 -14.12
C ILE A 428 3.26 24.78 -14.88
N ALA A 429 2.47 25.67 -14.25
CA ALA A 429 1.34 26.32 -14.92
C ALA A 429 1.79 27.13 -16.15
N VAL A 430 2.80 27.99 -16.00
CA VAL A 430 3.33 28.82 -17.09
C VAL A 430 3.94 27.95 -18.20
N VAL A 431 4.79 26.98 -17.87
CA VAL A 431 5.43 26.11 -18.88
C VAL A 431 4.39 25.25 -19.62
N MET A 432 3.35 24.75 -18.93
CA MET A 432 2.28 23.98 -19.58
C MET A 432 1.44 24.86 -20.51
N VAL A 433 1.08 26.08 -20.11
CA VAL A 433 0.36 27.04 -20.98
C VAL A 433 1.19 27.39 -22.20
N LEU A 434 2.48 27.72 -22.04
CA LEU A 434 3.38 28.02 -23.17
C LEU A 434 3.55 26.82 -24.10
N ALA A 435 3.65 25.60 -23.56
CA ALA A 435 3.69 24.38 -24.34
C ALA A 435 2.43 24.21 -25.20
N ILE A 436 1.24 24.35 -24.59
CA ILE A 436 -0.07 24.24 -25.26
C ILE A 436 -0.25 25.32 -26.34
N VAL A 437 0.08 26.58 -26.04
CA VAL A 437 0.04 27.68 -27.03
C VAL A 437 0.96 27.37 -28.21
N GLY A 438 2.18 26.89 -27.95
CA GLY A 438 3.12 26.50 -29.00
C GLY A 438 2.66 25.32 -29.86
N LEU A 439 1.84 24.40 -29.33
CA LEU A 439 1.18 23.35 -30.14
C LEU A 439 0.19 23.97 -31.14
N PHE A 440 -0.63 24.93 -30.72
CA PHE A 440 -1.57 25.61 -31.62
C PHE A 440 -0.86 26.52 -32.63
N VAL A 441 0.20 27.22 -32.24
CA VAL A 441 1.04 28.02 -33.15
C VAL A 441 1.84 27.15 -34.13
N PHE A 442 2.11 25.88 -33.80
CA PHE A 442 2.57 24.91 -34.79
C PHE A 442 1.45 24.48 -35.74
N ARG A 443 0.21 24.31 -35.28
CA ARG A 443 -0.90 23.90 -36.16
C ARG A 443 -1.26 24.98 -37.21
N SER A 444 -0.86 26.24 -37.01
CA SER A 444 -0.97 27.32 -38.00
C SER A 444 0.27 27.53 -38.90
N GLY A 445 1.33 26.72 -38.79
CA GLY A 445 2.49 26.83 -39.70
C GLY A 445 3.59 25.80 -39.47
N ASN A 446 4.29 25.40 -40.54
CA ASN A 446 5.17 24.21 -40.59
C ASN A 446 6.52 24.32 -39.80
N ARG A 447 6.45 24.70 -38.52
CA ARG A 447 7.58 24.98 -37.63
C ARG A 447 7.93 23.75 -36.78
N GLY A 448 8.45 22.69 -37.39
CA GLY A 448 8.74 21.41 -36.69
C GLY A 448 9.64 21.52 -35.43
N ARG A 449 10.52 22.54 -35.35
CA ARG A 449 11.29 22.86 -34.14
C ARG A 449 10.40 23.31 -32.97
N LEU A 450 9.39 24.15 -33.25
CA LEU A 450 8.44 24.64 -32.24
C LEU A 450 7.60 23.49 -31.66
N LEU A 451 7.06 22.61 -32.52
CA LEU A 451 6.36 21.39 -32.09
C LEU A 451 7.22 20.56 -31.13
N THR A 452 8.49 20.35 -31.46
CA THR A 452 9.42 19.56 -30.66
C THR A 452 9.69 20.21 -29.30
N ALA A 453 9.88 21.54 -29.27
CA ALA A 453 10.03 22.31 -28.04
C ALA A 453 8.76 22.28 -27.16
N SER A 454 7.58 22.45 -27.75
CA SER A 454 6.29 22.34 -27.05
C SER A 454 6.06 20.96 -26.43
N ILE A 455 6.38 19.87 -27.15
CA ILE A 455 6.27 18.51 -26.60
C ILE A 455 7.25 18.33 -25.44
N ALA A 456 8.50 18.79 -25.58
CA ALA A 456 9.50 18.71 -24.52
C ALA A 456 9.06 19.51 -23.28
N ALA A 457 8.58 20.74 -23.45
CA ALA A 457 8.07 21.59 -22.38
C ALA A 457 6.85 20.96 -21.69
N ALA A 458 5.90 20.38 -22.44
CA ALA A 458 4.75 19.68 -21.89
C ALA A 458 5.16 18.46 -21.05
N VAL A 459 6.11 17.64 -21.54
CA VAL A 459 6.63 16.48 -20.81
C VAL A 459 7.38 16.90 -19.55
N VAL A 460 8.20 17.95 -19.61
CA VAL A 460 8.88 18.51 -18.44
C VAL A 460 7.88 19.04 -17.41
N ALA A 461 6.89 19.83 -17.81
CA ALA A 461 5.88 20.37 -16.90
C ALA A 461 5.01 19.26 -16.27
N ALA A 462 4.61 18.25 -17.05
CA ALA A 462 3.85 17.10 -16.55
C ALA A 462 4.65 16.20 -15.58
N LEU A 463 5.97 16.11 -15.74
CA LEU A 463 6.84 15.29 -14.89
C LEU A 463 7.48 16.04 -13.72
N ALA A 464 7.58 17.37 -13.75
CA ALA A 464 8.26 18.13 -12.70
C ALA A 464 7.62 17.96 -11.31
N GLY A 465 6.29 17.97 -11.24
CA GLY A 465 5.53 17.70 -10.01
C GLY A 465 5.81 16.32 -9.40
N PRO A 466 5.55 15.20 -10.11
CA PRO A 466 5.85 13.86 -9.59
C PRO A 466 7.36 13.65 -9.38
N THR A 467 8.25 14.23 -10.19
CA THR A 467 9.70 14.15 -9.96
C THR A 467 10.11 14.78 -8.63
N ALA A 468 9.57 15.95 -8.30
CA ALA A 468 9.86 16.63 -7.03
C ALA A 468 9.38 15.80 -5.82
N TYR A 469 8.25 15.10 -5.92
CA TYR A 469 7.79 14.15 -4.91
C TYR A 469 8.68 12.90 -4.86
N ALA A 470 9.00 12.30 -6.02
CA ALA A 470 9.82 11.10 -6.17
C ALA A 470 11.25 11.25 -5.66
N VAL A 471 11.80 12.46 -5.61
CA VAL A 471 13.13 12.72 -5.06
C VAL A 471 13.15 12.73 -3.53
N THR A 472 12.04 13.03 -2.82
CA THR A 472 12.09 13.16 -1.35
C THR A 472 12.53 11.88 -0.63
N PRO A 473 12.07 10.65 -0.99
CA PRO A 473 12.54 9.40 -0.38
C PRO A 473 14.06 9.16 -0.47
N ALA A 474 14.75 9.77 -1.44
CA ALA A 474 16.20 9.65 -1.64
C ALA A 474 16.98 10.83 -1.04
N ALA A 475 16.34 11.98 -0.86
CA ALA A 475 16.94 13.20 -0.32
C ALA A 475 16.79 13.33 1.21
N SER A 476 15.76 12.74 1.82
CA SER A 476 15.54 12.83 3.27
C SER A 476 16.40 11.82 4.04
N SER A 477 17.52 12.27 4.63
CA SER A 477 18.36 11.49 5.54
C SER A 477 17.79 11.38 6.97
N GLY A 478 16.47 11.31 7.10
CA GLY A 478 15.73 11.39 8.35
C GLY A 478 14.22 11.51 8.11
N SER A 479 13.43 11.53 9.19
CA SER A 479 11.95 11.36 9.20
C SER A 479 11.10 12.50 8.60
N GLY A 480 11.67 13.32 7.72
CA GLY A 480 10.97 14.43 7.03
C GLY A 480 10.36 14.06 5.67
N GLY A 481 10.72 12.89 5.12
CA GLY A 481 9.94 12.19 4.10
C GLY A 481 9.19 11.03 4.75
N GLY A 482 8.07 10.58 4.17
CA GLY A 482 7.27 9.46 4.67
C GLY A 482 7.90 8.07 4.45
N MET A 483 9.22 7.97 4.60
CA MET A 483 10.00 6.73 4.59
C MET A 483 10.34 6.33 6.04
N GLY A 484 10.36 5.03 6.31
CA GLY A 484 10.56 4.49 7.66
C GLY A 484 9.26 4.06 8.33
N GLY A 485 9.19 2.79 8.75
CA GLY A 485 7.99 2.18 9.31
C GLY A 485 7.32 1.23 8.31
N SER A 486 6.00 1.02 8.46
CA SER A 486 5.23 0.05 7.66
C SER A 486 4.54 0.62 6.42
N ASN A 487 4.69 1.93 6.16
CA ASN A 487 3.88 2.68 5.19
C ASN A 487 4.69 3.72 4.38
N PRO A 488 5.62 3.29 3.50
CA PRO A 488 6.43 4.19 2.67
C PRO A 488 5.58 5.08 1.74
N THR A 489 5.89 6.37 1.71
CA THR A 489 5.26 7.41 0.87
C THR A 489 6.27 8.45 0.39
N ALA A 490 5.94 9.15 -0.70
CA ALA A 490 6.80 10.16 -1.33
C ALA A 490 6.21 11.58 -1.25
N GLY A 491 7.06 12.59 -1.36
CA GLY A 491 6.69 14.01 -1.18
C GLY A 491 6.46 14.42 0.28
N PRO A 492 5.90 15.62 0.50
CA PRO A 492 5.47 16.12 1.82
C PRO A 492 4.11 15.54 2.24
N SER A 493 3.81 15.59 3.54
CA SER A 493 2.52 15.21 4.11
C SER A 493 1.41 16.21 3.73
N THR A 494 0.43 15.78 2.93
CA THR A 494 -0.68 16.63 2.44
C THR A 494 -2.04 16.36 3.08
N GLY A 495 -2.19 15.33 3.92
CA GLY A 495 -3.47 15.01 4.59
C GLY A 495 -3.29 14.20 5.88
N GLY A 496 -4.27 14.31 6.79
CA GLY A 496 -4.27 13.70 8.12
C GLY A 496 -4.53 12.19 8.16
N GLY A 497 -3.90 11.42 7.27
CA GLY A 497 -3.85 9.96 7.39
C GLY A 497 -3.00 9.54 8.59
N MET A 498 -3.37 8.43 9.24
CA MET A 498 -2.72 7.97 10.48
C MET A 498 -1.39 7.25 10.18
N GLY A 499 -0.41 8.00 9.66
CA GLY A 499 0.87 7.45 9.19
C GLY A 499 1.92 8.50 8.83
N GLY A 500 1.87 9.70 9.42
CA GLY A 500 2.89 10.74 9.27
C GLY A 500 3.75 10.90 10.53
N GLY A 501 5.07 11.01 10.36
CA GLY A 501 6.00 11.36 11.44
C GLY A 501 5.82 12.80 11.94
N PRO A 502 6.36 13.15 13.12
CA PRO A 502 5.99 14.37 13.84
C PRO A 502 6.60 15.65 13.26
N GLY A 503 5.78 16.70 13.09
CA GLY A 503 6.24 18.03 12.69
C GLY A 503 5.14 19.00 12.26
N GLY A 504 4.20 19.37 13.14
CA GLY A 504 3.04 20.18 12.76
C GLY A 504 2.34 20.94 13.90
N ASN A 505 2.99 21.95 14.47
CA ASN A 505 2.35 22.84 15.47
C ASN A 505 1.28 23.74 14.83
N ARG A 506 0.01 23.31 14.81
CA ARG A 506 -1.20 24.17 14.85
C ARG A 506 -2.49 23.33 14.92
N GLY A 507 -3.33 23.60 15.93
CA GLY A 507 -4.62 22.93 16.13
C GLY A 507 -4.83 22.54 17.59
N GLY A 508 -5.16 23.51 18.44
CA GLY A 508 -5.42 23.26 19.86
C GLY A 508 -6.70 22.45 20.05
N PHE A 509 -6.62 21.35 20.79
CA PHE A 509 -7.81 20.58 21.19
C PHE A 509 -8.51 21.34 22.33
N GLY A 510 -9.71 21.85 22.07
CA GLY A 510 -10.54 22.47 23.10
C GLY A 510 -11.02 21.41 24.10
N GLY A 511 -10.61 21.54 25.36
CA GLY A 511 -10.98 20.59 26.41
C GLY A 511 -12.44 20.77 26.84
N GLY A 512 -13.27 19.74 26.61
CA GLY A 512 -14.56 19.59 27.27
C GLY A 512 -14.39 18.77 28.55
N ASN A 513 -14.63 19.37 29.72
CA ASN A 513 -14.58 18.65 31.00
C ASN A 513 -15.72 17.60 31.07
N GLY A 514 -15.40 16.42 31.60
CA GLY A 514 -16.36 15.33 31.75
C GLY A 514 -17.07 15.31 33.10
N ALA A 515 -18.30 14.78 33.11
CA ALA A 515 -19.02 14.26 34.27
C ALA A 515 -19.87 13.04 33.83
N PRO A 516 -20.24 12.10 34.72
CA PRO A 516 -20.34 10.70 34.31
C PRO A 516 -21.74 10.07 34.29
N GLY A 517 -21.90 9.06 33.43
CA GLY A 517 -22.58 7.78 33.69
C GLY A 517 -24.05 7.77 34.15
N GLY A 518 -24.95 7.28 33.28
CA GLY A 518 -26.31 6.86 33.67
C GLY A 518 -27.03 6.10 32.55
N THR A 519 -27.58 4.93 32.86
CA THR A 519 -28.34 4.07 31.93
C THR A 519 -29.83 4.05 32.25
N GLN A 520 -30.71 4.39 31.30
CA GLN A 520 -32.04 3.76 31.22
C GLN A 520 -32.70 3.89 29.83
N GLN A 521 -33.94 3.41 29.72
CA GLN A 521 -34.51 2.80 28.51
C GLN A 521 -36.02 3.08 28.37
N GLY A 522 -36.44 3.65 27.23
CA GLY A 522 -37.86 3.81 26.84
C GLY A 522 -38.65 4.89 27.58
N GLY A 523 -39.81 5.37 27.09
CA GLY A 523 -40.41 5.14 25.76
C GLY A 523 -41.87 5.63 25.66
N GLY A 524 -42.30 6.08 24.46
CA GLY A 524 -43.69 6.45 24.14
C GLY A 524 -44.04 7.95 24.28
N GLN A 525 -45.13 8.48 23.68
CA GLN A 525 -46.06 7.91 22.68
C GLN A 525 -46.99 9.00 22.08
N ALA A 526 -47.18 9.01 20.74
CA ALA A 526 -48.11 9.87 19.94
C ALA A 526 -47.89 11.41 20.04
N SER A 527 -48.28 12.28 19.09
CA SER A 527 -49.00 12.24 17.80
C SER A 527 -48.40 13.33 16.86
N GLY A 528 -48.67 13.47 15.55
CA GLY A 528 -49.53 12.74 14.60
C GLY A 528 -49.37 13.30 13.16
N GLU A 529 -50.38 13.08 12.31
CA GLU A 529 -50.57 13.62 10.94
C GLU A 529 -49.71 13.06 9.76
N MET A 530 -50.40 12.90 8.62
CA MET A 530 -49.97 12.38 7.32
C MET A 530 -50.75 13.17 6.25
N PRO A 531 -50.16 13.54 5.10
CA PRO A 531 -50.33 12.72 3.89
C PRO A 531 -49.08 12.71 2.95
N GLY A 532 -48.99 11.91 1.89
CA GLY A 532 -49.86 10.80 1.44
C GLY A 532 -49.87 10.64 -0.10
N GLY A 533 -49.60 9.42 -0.61
CA GLY A 533 -49.68 9.04 -2.03
C GLY A 533 -48.32 8.81 -2.72
N GLY A 534 -48.11 7.74 -3.52
CA GLY A 534 -49.04 6.65 -3.83
C GLY A 534 -48.47 5.55 -4.76
N GLU A 535 -49.35 4.61 -5.13
CA GLU A 535 -49.23 3.54 -6.14
C GLU A 535 -48.43 2.24 -5.82
N ALA A 536 -48.94 1.14 -6.38
CA ALA A 536 -48.55 -0.28 -6.27
C ALA A 536 -48.81 -0.93 -7.67
N PRO A 537 -48.96 -2.26 -7.94
CA PRO A 537 -48.75 -3.52 -7.19
C PRO A 537 -47.61 -4.39 -7.83
N GLY A 538 -47.34 -5.67 -7.54
CA GLY A 538 -47.83 -6.68 -6.57
C GLY A 538 -48.14 -8.05 -7.21
N GLY A 539 -47.78 -9.18 -6.57
CA GLY A 539 -48.27 -10.53 -6.95
C GLY A 539 -47.37 -11.76 -6.66
N MET A 540 -47.98 -12.82 -6.08
CA MET A 540 -47.60 -14.27 -6.12
C MET A 540 -46.23 -14.70 -5.48
N THR A 541 -46.04 -15.89 -4.85
CA THR A 541 -46.86 -17.09 -4.51
C THR A 541 -46.25 -17.81 -3.26
N PRO A 542 -46.89 -18.86 -2.64
CA PRO A 542 -46.65 -19.21 -1.21
C PRO A 542 -46.01 -20.59 -0.91
N GLY A 543 -45.72 -20.85 0.39
CA GLY A 543 -46.23 -22.07 1.07
C GLY A 543 -45.27 -22.99 1.86
N GLY A 544 -45.55 -23.18 3.16
CA GLY A 544 -45.09 -24.32 4.00
C GLY A 544 -43.89 -24.05 4.95
N GLY A 545 -43.86 -24.54 6.21
CA GLY A 545 -44.95 -25.13 7.03
C GLY A 545 -44.49 -25.95 8.26
N GLY A 546 -44.72 -25.44 9.49
CA GLY A 546 -44.58 -26.17 10.77
C GLY A 546 -43.15 -26.36 11.33
N THR A 547 -42.90 -26.64 12.63
CA THR A 547 -43.75 -26.77 13.84
C THR A 547 -42.93 -26.61 15.15
N GLY A 548 -43.45 -25.90 16.16
CA GLY A 548 -43.06 -25.98 17.61
C GLY A 548 -41.69 -25.37 18.03
N GLU A 549 -41.44 -25.01 19.30
CA GLU A 549 -42.34 -24.72 20.45
C GLU A 549 -41.59 -23.87 21.53
N LEU A 550 -42.27 -23.38 22.57
CA LEU A 550 -41.78 -22.56 23.71
C LEU A 550 -41.90 -23.39 25.04
N PRO A 551 -41.74 -22.93 26.32
CA PRO A 551 -41.70 -21.53 26.83
C PRO A 551 -40.88 -21.18 28.13
N GLN A 552 -40.72 -19.86 28.36
CA GLN A 552 -41.01 -19.06 29.59
C GLN A 552 -40.38 -19.33 31.01
N GLY A 553 -40.04 -18.22 31.70
CA GLY A 553 -39.96 -18.08 33.18
C GLY A 553 -38.64 -17.46 33.69
N GLY A 554 -38.58 -16.57 34.70
CA GLY A 554 -39.62 -15.86 35.49
C GLY A 554 -38.96 -14.98 36.58
N ALA A 555 -39.68 -14.02 37.19
CA ALA A 555 -39.14 -13.10 38.23
C ALA A 555 -40.14 -12.81 39.37
N PRO A 556 -39.64 -12.65 40.61
CA PRO A 556 -40.13 -11.64 41.59
C PRO A 556 -38.99 -11.06 42.48
N SER A 557 -39.14 -10.05 43.34
CA SER A 557 -39.97 -8.82 43.40
C SER A 557 -39.47 -7.94 44.58
N GLY A 558 -39.84 -6.65 44.70
CA GLY A 558 -39.53 -5.84 45.89
C GLY A 558 -39.65 -4.30 45.73
N ALA A 559 -40.39 -3.65 46.64
CA ALA A 559 -40.62 -2.20 46.77
C ALA A 559 -40.83 -1.87 48.28
N PRO A 560 -41.16 -0.64 48.76
CA PRO A 560 -41.27 0.70 48.14
C PRO A 560 -40.25 1.67 48.82
N SER A 561 -40.42 2.97 49.14
CA SER A 561 -41.45 4.05 48.99
C SER A 561 -40.81 5.42 49.26
N GLY A 562 -41.32 6.52 48.68
CA GLY A 562 -41.04 7.90 49.18
C GLY A 562 -41.28 9.03 48.16
N ALA A 563 -41.87 10.14 48.59
CA ALA A 563 -42.13 11.40 47.85
C ALA A 563 -42.14 12.57 48.87
N PRO A 564 -42.43 13.87 48.56
CA PRO A 564 -42.74 14.52 47.27
C PRO A 564 -42.07 15.93 47.05
N SER A 565 -42.62 16.68 46.09
CA SER A 565 -42.82 18.17 46.00
C SER A 565 -41.69 19.17 45.62
N GLY A 566 -42.13 20.29 45.00
CA GLY A 566 -41.34 21.48 44.59
C GLY A 566 -40.82 21.44 43.13
N GLN A 567 -41.38 22.05 42.07
CA GLN A 567 -42.30 23.18 41.79
C GLN A 567 -41.61 24.49 41.32
N GLN A 568 -42.12 25.06 40.21
CA GLN A 568 -41.74 26.33 39.53
C GLN A 568 -40.35 26.38 38.83
N GLY A 569 -40.18 27.09 37.70
CA GLY A 569 -41.19 27.65 36.78
C GLY A 569 -40.72 28.80 35.87
N GLY A 570 -40.90 28.66 34.54
CA GLY A 570 -40.76 29.75 33.54
C GLY A 570 -39.32 30.18 33.17
N THR A 571 -39.07 31.01 32.15
CA THR A 571 -39.92 31.43 31.00
C THR A 571 -39.06 32.00 29.85
N ASN A 572 -39.67 32.19 28.67
CA ASN A 572 -39.07 32.63 27.39
C ASN A 572 -38.35 34.02 27.41
N GLY A 573 -37.52 34.28 26.38
CA GLY A 573 -37.09 35.63 25.97
C GLY A 573 -36.07 35.63 24.80
N GLU A 574 -36.28 36.48 23.78
CA GLU A 574 -35.53 36.48 22.51
C GLU A 574 -34.23 37.33 22.43
N PHE A 575 -33.56 37.18 21.27
CA PHE A 575 -32.54 38.00 20.55
C PHE A 575 -32.74 39.55 20.59
N PRO A 576 -31.87 40.43 19.98
CA PRO A 576 -30.67 40.20 19.14
C PRO A 576 -29.41 41.09 19.38
N GLY A 577 -28.27 40.64 18.81
CA GLY A 577 -27.40 41.38 17.87
C GLY A 577 -26.76 42.77 18.16
N GLY A 578 -25.41 42.79 18.22
CA GLY A 578 -24.55 43.77 17.51
C GLY A 578 -24.07 45.04 18.24
N GLY A 579 -22.75 45.31 18.24
CA GLY A 579 -22.17 46.58 18.73
C GLY A 579 -20.63 46.66 18.64
N THR A 580 -20.11 47.79 18.16
CA THR A 580 -18.67 48.06 17.84
C THR A 580 -17.83 48.63 18.99
N ALA A 581 -16.53 48.28 19.02
CA ALA A 581 -15.30 49.10 19.22
C ALA A 581 -15.28 50.26 20.28
N PRO A 582 -14.14 50.51 21.00
CA PRO A 582 -12.90 51.00 20.40
C PRO A 582 -11.59 50.37 20.96
N GLY A 583 -10.42 50.87 20.54
CA GLY A 583 -9.10 50.32 20.88
C GLY A 583 -8.11 51.31 21.52
N GLY A 584 -6.82 50.94 21.55
CA GLY A 584 -5.73 51.74 22.13
C GLY A 584 -4.33 51.37 21.60
N GLU A 585 -3.41 52.33 21.71
CA GLU A 585 -2.02 52.36 21.21
C GLU A 585 -1.02 51.78 22.27
N SER A 586 0.29 51.56 22.05
CA SER A 586 1.20 51.45 20.90
C SER A 586 2.49 50.72 21.34
N GLY A 587 3.39 50.33 20.42
CA GLY A 587 4.72 49.82 20.79
C GLY A 587 5.56 49.26 19.64
N THR A 588 6.72 49.88 19.37
CA THR A 588 7.80 49.36 18.50
C THR A 588 8.95 48.85 19.41
N ALA A 589 9.94 48.02 19.04
CA ALA A 589 10.75 47.95 17.82
C ALA A 589 11.47 46.56 17.73
N PRO A 590 12.75 46.43 17.30
CA PRO A 590 13.20 46.24 15.92
C PRO A 590 13.89 44.87 15.67
N GLY A 591 14.46 44.66 14.47
CA GLY A 591 15.22 43.45 14.11
C GLY A 591 16.72 43.68 13.81
N GLY A 592 17.49 42.59 13.78
CA GLY A 592 18.90 42.48 13.36
C GLY A 592 19.24 41.01 13.08
N THR A 593 19.79 40.67 11.91
CA THR A 593 21.23 40.45 11.62
C THR A 593 21.85 39.22 12.31
N GLY A 594 22.62 38.42 11.56
CA GLY A 594 23.17 37.12 12.02
C GLY A 594 24.69 37.05 12.06
N GLY A 595 25.24 35.93 12.55
CA GLY A 595 26.69 35.69 12.60
C GLY A 595 27.08 34.23 12.87
N THR A 596 28.12 33.80 12.14
CA THR A 596 29.20 32.81 12.47
C THR A 596 28.97 31.71 13.52
N GLY A 597 29.33 30.47 13.16
CA GLY A 597 29.26 29.29 14.05
C GLY A 597 30.53 28.97 14.86
N GLY A 598 30.44 27.94 15.69
CA GLY A 598 31.50 27.34 16.53
C GLY A 598 31.32 25.82 16.67
N PRO A 599 32.30 25.08 17.25
CA PRO A 599 32.40 23.63 17.09
C PRO A 599 31.43 22.82 17.96
N GLY A 600 31.08 21.62 17.48
CA GLY A 600 30.08 20.74 18.10
C GLY A 600 30.66 19.62 19.00
N ALA A 601 29.75 18.88 19.65
CA ALA A 601 30.05 17.68 20.44
C ALA A 601 28.87 16.69 20.38
N GLY A 602 29.17 15.38 20.49
CA GLY A 602 28.19 14.34 20.83
C GLY A 602 27.09 14.02 19.80
N GLY A 603 27.42 13.25 18.76
CA GLY A 603 26.42 12.66 17.85
C GLY A 603 25.60 11.55 18.51
N GLY A 604 24.50 11.90 19.17
CA GLY A 604 23.56 10.95 19.78
C GLY A 604 22.59 10.34 18.76
N ASN A 605 22.66 9.02 18.55
CA ASN A 605 21.87 8.31 17.53
C ASN A 605 20.40 8.09 17.94
N MET A 606 19.56 9.12 17.88
CA MET A 606 18.12 9.01 18.13
C MET A 606 17.37 8.41 16.93
N GLY A 607 17.22 7.08 16.92
CA GLY A 607 16.35 6.37 15.99
C GLY A 607 14.88 6.78 16.17
N GLY A 608 14.16 6.94 15.05
CA GLY A 608 12.80 7.49 15.04
C GLY A 608 11.77 6.62 15.78
N GLY A 609 11.00 7.24 16.69
CA GLY A 609 9.94 6.58 17.44
C GLY A 609 8.71 6.26 16.59
N GLY A 610 8.49 4.98 16.30
CA GLY A 610 7.18 4.44 15.92
C GLY A 610 6.36 4.04 17.16
N MET A 611 5.06 3.78 17.02
CA MET A 611 4.23 3.29 18.11
C MET A 611 4.60 1.85 18.52
N GLY A 612 5.53 1.75 19.45
CA GLY A 612 5.94 0.57 20.19
C GLY A 612 6.83 1.06 21.34
N GLY A 613 6.60 0.57 22.57
CA GLY A 613 7.36 1.05 23.72
C GLY A 613 8.86 0.81 23.53
N SER A 614 9.67 1.87 23.58
CA SER A 614 11.12 1.79 23.37
C SER A 614 11.78 1.07 24.54
N THR A 615 11.83 -0.26 24.42
CA THR A 615 12.51 -1.19 25.33
C THR A 615 13.94 -0.69 25.51
N SER A 616 14.26 -0.20 26.71
CA SER A 616 15.54 0.46 26.95
C SER A 616 16.70 -0.52 26.75
N ALA A 617 17.86 -0.02 26.34
CA ALA A 617 19.05 -0.87 26.18
C ALA A 617 19.41 -1.61 27.49
N ALA A 618 19.04 -1.04 28.65
CA ALA A 618 19.21 -1.66 29.95
C ALA A 618 18.22 -2.82 30.20
N LEU A 619 16.95 -2.68 29.77
CA LEU A 619 15.96 -3.76 29.76
C LEU A 619 16.37 -4.91 28.81
N VAL A 620 16.87 -4.58 27.61
CA VAL A 620 17.48 -5.58 26.71
C VAL A 620 18.63 -6.31 27.38
N SER A 621 19.59 -5.57 27.95
CA SER A 621 20.77 -6.16 28.63
C SER A 621 20.39 -7.06 29.81
N TYR A 622 19.31 -6.73 30.53
CA TYR A 622 18.75 -7.57 31.59
C TYR A 622 18.17 -8.87 31.03
N LEU A 623 17.34 -8.79 29.99
CA LEU A 623 16.71 -9.95 29.35
C LEU A 623 17.74 -10.90 28.75
N GLU A 624 18.78 -10.39 28.08
CA GLU A 624 19.84 -11.24 27.49
C GLU A 624 20.67 -11.95 28.56
N LYS A 625 20.90 -11.30 29.70
CA LYS A 625 21.61 -11.89 30.84
C LYS A 625 20.78 -12.96 31.57
N HIS A 626 19.46 -12.84 31.54
CA HIS A 626 18.52 -13.72 32.24
C HIS A 626 17.70 -14.62 31.29
N GLN A 627 18.13 -14.77 30.03
CA GLN A 627 17.47 -15.67 29.08
C GLN A 627 17.51 -17.13 29.58
N ASP A 628 18.49 -17.49 30.43
CA ASP A 628 18.58 -18.76 31.17
C ASP A 628 18.43 -20.02 30.27
N GLY A 629 18.83 -19.90 29.00
CA GLY A 629 18.76 -20.97 27.98
C GLY A 629 17.48 -21.00 27.13
N ALA A 630 16.47 -20.19 27.44
CA ALA A 630 15.18 -20.18 26.75
C ALA A 630 15.29 -19.82 25.25
N THR A 631 14.48 -20.48 24.42
CA THR A 631 14.40 -20.26 22.96
C THR A 631 14.05 -18.81 22.62
N TRP A 632 13.12 -18.21 23.36
CA TRP A 632 12.64 -16.84 23.12
C TRP A 632 13.04 -15.89 24.24
N LEU A 633 13.52 -14.69 23.86
CA LEU A 633 14.01 -13.67 24.80
C LEU A 633 12.88 -13.09 25.66
N LEU A 634 11.72 -12.82 25.05
CA LEU A 634 10.44 -12.59 25.72
C LEU A 634 9.25 -12.78 24.75
N ALA A 635 8.04 -12.67 25.29
CA ALA A 635 6.80 -12.47 24.53
C ALA A 635 6.28 -11.03 24.67
N VAL A 636 5.85 -10.44 23.55
CA VAL A 636 5.24 -9.10 23.46
C VAL A 636 3.92 -9.15 22.67
N SER A 637 3.06 -8.16 22.86
CA SER A 637 1.70 -8.15 22.30
C SER A 637 1.64 -8.12 20.77
N ASN A 638 2.51 -7.38 20.08
CA ASN A 638 2.36 -7.09 18.64
C ASN A 638 3.66 -7.28 17.84
N SER A 639 3.49 -7.47 16.52
CA SER A 639 4.56 -7.88 15.62
C SER A 639 5.54 -6.76 15.24
N GLN A 640 5.15 -5.49 15.39
CA GLN A 640 6.05 -4.35 15.18
C GLN A 640 7.08 -4.26 16.30
N SER A 641 6.62 -4.39 17.56
CA SER A 641 7.49 -4.46 18.74
C SER A 641 8.40 -5.69 18.68
N ALA A 642 7.84 -6.88 18.40
CA ALA A 642 8.64 -8.10 18.26
C ALA A 642 9.69 -7.96 17.14
N GLY A 643 9.30 -7.45 15.96
CA GLY A 643 10.21 -7.25 14.84
C GLY A 643 11.33 -6.24 15.13
N GLN A 644 11.05 -5.17 15.88
CA GLN A 644 12.08 -4.23 16.35
C GLN A 644 13.08 -4.90 17.32
N LEU A 645 12.58 -5.69 18.27
CA LEU A 645 13.41 -6.41 19.24
C LEU A 645 14.27 -7.51 18.61
N ILE A 646 13.74 -8.26 17.64
CA ILE A 646 14.50 -9.26 16.86
C ILE A 646 15.67 -8.59 16.13
N LEU A 647 15.48 -7.38 15.61
CA LEU A 647 16.51 -6.64 14.87
C LEU A 647 17.53 -5.93 15.76
N SER A 648 17.19 -5.58 17.00
CA SER A 648 18.12 -4.94 17.94
C SER A 648 18.93 -5.93 18.78
N THR A 649 18.36 -7.11 19.06
CA THR A 649 18.99 -8.16 19.91
C THR A 649 19.55 -9.34 19.12
N HIS A 650 19.12 -9.52 17.86
CA HIS A 650 19.34 -10.73 17.06
C HIS A 650 18.82 -12.03 17.72
N LYS A 651 17.93 -11.94 18.74
CA LYS A 651 17.29 -13.08 19.41
C LYS A 651 15.86 -13.33 18.88
N PRO A 652 15.32 -14.56 19.00
CA PRO A 652 13.90 -14.82 18.80
C PRO A 652 13.04 -14.09 19.84
N VAL A 653 11.92 -13.51 19.42
CA VAL A 653 10.94 -12.83 20.28
C VAL A 653 9.54 -13.25 19.85
N ILE A 654 8.69 -13.65 20.79
CA ILE A 654 7.31 -14.03 20.49
C ILE A 654 6.46 -12.79 20.27
N SER A 655 5.78 -12.72 19.12
CA SER A 655 4.63 -11.85 18.91
C SER A 655 3.36 -12.64 19.27
N MET A 656 2.70 -12.30 20.37
CA MET A 656 1.53 -13.03 20.85
C MET A 656 0.32 -12.92 19.92
N TRP A 657 0.13 -11.74 19.32
CA TRP A 657 -0.86 -11.45 18.30
C TRP A 657 -0.16 -11.04 16.99
N GLY A 658 -0.89 -11.01 15.88
CA GLY A 658 -0.38 -10.60 14.56
C GLY A 658 -0.30 -9.09 14.34
N PHE A 659 -0.07 -8.69 13.07
CA PHE A 659 0.00 -7.28 12.65
C PHE A 659 -1.24 -6.46 13.02
N THR A 660 -2.42 -7.06 12.92
CA THR A 660 -3.74 -6.47 13.26
C THR A 660 -4.17 -6.75 14.70
N GLY A 661 -3.40 -7.54 15.45
CA GLY A 661 -3.76 -8.01 16.78
C GLY A 661 -4.95 -8.98 16.84
N SER A 662 -5.43 -9.49 15.70
CA SER A 662 -6.59 -10.40 15.61
C SER A 662 -6.23 -11.89 15.73
N ASP A 663 -5.03 -12.24 15.30
CA ASP A 663 -4.55 -13.62 15.16
C ASP A 663 -4.49 -14.32 16.52
N LYS A 664 -4.89 -15.60 16.59
CA LYS A 664 -4.97 -16.37 17.84
C LYS A 664 -3.71 -17.18 18.12
N ALA A 665 -2.54 -16.60 17.86
CA ALA A 665 -1.27 -17.32 17.91
C ALA A 665 -0.86 -17.72 19.34
N MET A 666 -1.04 -16.83 20.32
CA MET A 666 -0.88 -17.18 21.74
C MET A 666 -2.22 -17.59 22.37
N THR A 667 -2.21 -18.70 23.10
CA THR A 667 -3.30 -19.12 24.00
C THR A 667 -2.74 -19.38 25.39
N LEU A 668 -3.58 -19.36 26.43
CA LEU A 668 -3.14 -19.67 27.79
C LEU A 668 -2.54 -21.09 27.89
N ALA A 669 -3.06 -22.05 27.12
CA ALA A 669 -2.50 -23.39 27.04
C ALA A 669 -1.08 -23.39 26.43
N LYS A 670 -0.87 -22.67 25.32
CA LYS A 670 0.45 -22.57 24.67
C LYS A 670 1.45 -21.81 25.55
N LEU A 671 1.04 -20.74 26.22
CA LEU A 671 1.88 -20.01 27.18
C LEU A 671 2.37 -20.93 28.30
N LYS A 672 1.46 -21.70 28.90
CA LYS A 672 1.80 -22.69 29.94
C LYS A 672 2.74 -23.78 29.42
N GLU A 673 2.54 -24.27 28.20
CA GLU A 673 3.42 -25.26 27.58
C GLU A 673 4.86 -24.73 27.44
N LEU A 674 5.03 -23.52 26.90
CA LEU A 674 6.33 -22.87 26.69
C LEU A 674 7.09 -22.65 28.02
N VAL A 675 6.39 -22.14 29.04
CA VAL A 675 6.97 -21.91 30.38
C VAL A 675 7.35 -23.24 31.04
N LYS A 676 6.48 -24.26 30.98
CA LYS A 676 6.76 -25.60 31.52
C LYS A 676 7.96 -26.29 30.87
N LYS A 677 8.25 -25.97 29.60
CA LYS A 677 9.43 -26.46 28.87
C LYS A 677 10.71 -25.64 29.11
N GLY A 678 10.63 -24.48 29.77
CA GLY A 678 11.73 -23.52 29.86
C GLY A 678 12.07 -22.83 28.53
N GLU A 679 11.14 -22.82 27.57
CA GLU A 679 11.33 -22.20 26.25
C GLU A 679 11.05 -20.67 26.28
N LEU A 680 10.39 -20.18 27.32
CA LEU A 680 10.03 -18.78 27.54
C LEU A 680 10.03 -18.43 29.04
N HIS A 681 10.86 -17.46 29.45
CA HIS A 681 10.94 -16.99 30.85
C HIS A 681 10.39 -15.58 31.09
N TYR A 682 10.02 -14.84 30.03
CA TYR A 682 9.61 -13.44 30.14
C TYR A 682 8.43 -13.07 29.24
N ILE A 683 7.51 -12.26 29.78
CA ILE A 683 6.37 -11.69 29.05
C ILE A 683 6.19 -10.23 29.43
N GLN A 684 5.96 -9.37 28.43
CA GLN A 684 5.66 -7.95 28.63
C GLN A 684 4.18 -7.70 28.33
N LEU A 685 3.46 -7.19 29.33
CA LEU A 685 2.04 -6.84 29.26
C LEU A 685 1.86 -5.32 29.37
N GLY A 686 0.79 -4.80 28.78
CA GLY A 686 0.60 -3.35 28.65
C GLY A 686 1.54 -2.70 27.63
N GLY A 687 1.52 -1.37 27.56
CA GLY A 687 2.09 -0.62 26.43
C GLY A 687 1.13 -0.57 25.24
N GLY A 688 0.75 0.63 24.81
CA GLY A 688 -0.30 0.83 23.81
C GLY A 688 0.05 0.27 22.42
N GLY A 689 -0.66 -0.77 21.99
CA GLY A 689 -0.67 -1.29 20.63
C GLY A 689 -2.09 -1.67 20.21
N MET A 690 -2.41 -1.52 18.92
CA MET A 690 -3.72 -1.93 18.40
C MET A 690 -3.85 -3.45 18.39
N GLY A 691 -4.89 -3.95 19.07
CA GLY A 691 -5.38 -5.30 18.92
C GLY A 691 -4.72 -6.35 19.83
N GLY A 692 -5.62 -7.05 20.53
CA GLY A 692 -5.48 -8.43 20.98
C GLY A 692 -6.90 -8.99 20.97
N ASN A 693 -7.09 -10.30 20.80
CA ASN A 693 -8.40 -10.90 21.05
C ASN A 693 -8.75 -10.62 22.53
N SER A 694 -9.77 -9.80 22.80
CA SER A 694 -10.01 -9.24 24.14
C SER A 694 -10.22 -10.31 25.21
N THR A 695 -10.85 -11.43 24.85
CA THR A 695 -11.05 -12.59 25.72
C THR A 695 -9.75 -13.36 25.97
N LEU A 696 -8.98 -13.70 24.94
CA LEU A 696 -7.69 -14.40 25.13
C LEU A 696 -6.66 -13.52 25.84
N ASN A 697 -6.63 -12.22 25.53
CA ASN A 697 -5.72 -11.25 26.13
C ASN A 697 -6.04 -11.01 27.62
N SER A 698 -7.31 -10.95 28.01
CA SER A 698 -7.70 -10.87 29.42
C SER A 698 -7.44 -12.18 30.18
N GLN A 699 -7.67 -13.36 29.55
CA GLN A 699 -7.30 -14.65 30.15
C GLN A 699 -5.78 -14.80 30.38
N ILE A 700 -4.95 -14.40 29.42
CA ILE A 700 -3.49 -14.42 29.57
C ILE A 700 -3.07 -13.40 30.63
N THR A 701 -3.55 -12.15 30.55
CA THR A 701 -3.18 -11.08 31.49
C THR A 701 -3.54 -11.47 32.93
N ALA A 702 -4.78 -11.88 33.19
CA ALA A 702 -5.22 -12.27 34.53
C ALA A 702 -4.55 -13.54 35.08
N TRP A 703 -4.05 -14.44 34.21
CA TRP A 703 -3.22 -15.57 34.67
C TRP A 703 -1.79 -15.13 34.98
N VAL A 704 -1.16 -14.32 34.13
CA VAL A 704 0.21 -13.81 34.38
C VAL A 704 0.22 -12.96 35.65
N GLU A 705 -0.68 -11.99 35.79
CA GLU A 705 -0.77 -11.09 36.96
C GLU A 705 -1.03 -11.84 38.29
N LYS A 706 -1.61 -13.04 38.22
CA LYS A 706 -1.88 -13.88 39.40
C LYS A 706 -0.74 -14.82 39.79
N ASN A 707 0.06 -15.31 38.83
CA ASN A 707 1.01 -16.41 39.07
C ASN A 707 2.47 -16.04 38.76
N ALA A 708 2.73 -15.05 37.91
CA ALA A 708 4.06 -14.66 37.46
C ALA A 708 4.68 -13.54 38.32
N THR A 709 6.00 -13.46 38.39
CA THR A 709 6.70 -12.45 39.20
C THR A 709 6.94 -11.15 38.43
N ALA A 710 6.32 -10.05 38.86
CA ALA A 710 6.52 -8.73 38.26
C ALA A 710 7.97 -8.22 38.45
N VAL A 711 8.67 -7.90 37.35
CA VAL A 711 10.05 -7.41 37.36
C VAL A 711 10.04 -5.89 37.59
N LYS A 712 10.55 -5.48 38.76
CA LYS A 712 10.65 -4.06 39.14
C LYS A 712 11.59 -3.31 38.18
N ALA A 713 11.23 -2.09 37.79
CA ALA A 713 12.04 -1.26 36.90
C ALA A 713 13.49 -1.08 37.40
N SER A 714 13.69 -0.96 38.71
CA SER A 714 15.01 -0.84 39.34
C SER A 714 15.92 -2.08 39.21
N ALA A 715 15.40 -3.22 38.75
CA ALA A 715 16.22 -4.41 38.45
C ALA A 715 17.00 -4.27 37.14
N TYR A 716 16.50 -3.46 36.19
CA TYR A 716 17.15 -3.21 34.90
C TYR A 716 17.57 -1.74 34.69
N ASP A 717 16.83 -0.77 35.26
CA ASP A 717 17.14 0.65 35.15
C ASP A 717 17.67 1.23 36.48
N LYS A 718 18.96 1.58 36.51
CA LYS A 718 19.63 2.17 37.68
C LYS A 718 19.34 3.66 37.89
N SER A 719 18.66 4.33 36.95
CA SER A 719 18.22 5.73 37.10
C SER A 719 16.84 5.83 37.77
N ALA A 720 16.02 4.79 37.69
CA ALA A 720 14.69 4.72 38.28
C ALA A 720 14.68 4.76 39.84
N SER A 721 15.83 4.63 40.49
CA SER A 721 15.95 4.67 41.96
C SER A 721 16.03 6.07 42.57
N SER A 722 16.06 7.15 41.77
CA SER A 722 16.20 8.53 42.26
C SER A 722 14.99 9.45 42.03
N SER A 723 13.85 8.93 41.55
CA SER A 723 12.65 9.73 41.22
C SER A 723 11.43 9.40 42.08
N THR A 724 11.55 9.50 43.41
CA THR A 724 10.39 9.46 44.33
C THR A 724 9.68 10.81 44.36
N SER A 725 8.95 11.14 43.29
CA SER A 725 8.10 12.32 43.20
C SER A 725 6.79 11.99 42.47
N SER A 726 5.66 12.24 43.11
CA SER A 726 4.33 11.89 42.59
C SER A 726 3.89 12.79 41.44
N SER A 727 3.84 12.24 40.22
CA SER A 727 3.20 12.86 39.06
C SER A 727 2.28 11.86 38.35
N SER A 728 0.99 11.94 38.64
CA SER A 728 -0.05 11.10 38.01
C SER A 728 -0.33 11.54 36.58
N SER A 729 0.58 11.22 35.66
CA SER A 729 0.36 11.32 34.21
C SER A 729 0.07 9.94 33.64
N SER A 730 -1.02 9.80 32.88
CA SER A 730 -1.54 8.53 32.36
C SER A 730 -0.76 8.01 31.15
N SER A 731 0.56 7.87 31.30
CA SER A 731 1.39 7.09 30.38
C SER A 731 1.05 5.60 30.51
N SER A 732 0.88 4.90 29.37
CA SER A 732 0.50 3.48 29.33
C SER A 732 1.70 2.58 29.61
N THR A 733 2.12 2.54 30.87
CA THR A 733 3.23 1.71 31.36
C THR A 733 3.02 0.24 31.01
N SER A 734 4.04 -0.35 30.37
CA SER A 734 4.13 -1.80 30.16
C SER A 734 4.91 -2.44 31.31
N THR A 735 4.42 -3.53 31.87
CA THR A 735 5.05 -4.29 32.95
C THR A 735 5.68 -5.57 32.39
N LEU A 736 6.93 -5.83 32.75
CA LEU A 736 7.61 -7.11 32.49
C LEU A 736 7.31 -8.08 33.63
N TYR A 737 6.95 -9.32 33.30
CA TYR A 737 6.80 -10.43 34.25
C TYR A 737 7.81 -11.54 33.92
N ARG A 738 8.44 -12.10 34.95
CA ARG A 738 9.18 -13.36 34.91
C ARG A 738 8.21 -14.52 35.09
N LEU A 739 8.36 -15.54 34.26
CA LEU A 739 7.60 -16.78 34.26
C LEU A 739 8.55 -17.93 34.59
N ASP A 740 8.33 -18.61 35.70
CA ASP A 740 9.11 -19.78 36.11
C ASP A 740 8.28 -21.08 35.94
N PRO A 741 8.91 -22.26 35.71
CA PRO A 741 8.16 -23.51 35.51
C PRO A 741 7.24 -23.92 36.68
N SER A 742 7.50 -23.40 37.87
CA SER A 742 6.66 -23.49 39.08
C SER A 742 5.29 -22.83 38.94
N ASP A 743 5.16 -21.83 38.06
CA ASP A 743 3.95 -21.02 37.95
C ASP A 743 2.83 -21.78 37.20
N VAL A 744 3.19 -22.94 36.63
CA VAL A 744 2.36 -23.79 35.76
C VAL A 744 1.95 -25.12 36.41
N SER A 745 2.64 -25.54 37.49
CA SER A 745 2.46 -26.84 38.16
C SER A 745 1.21 -26.94 39.02
#